data_AF-A0A934LUV9-F1
#
_entry.id   AF-A0A934LUV9-F1
#
_cell.length_a   1.000
_cell.length_b   1.000
_cell.length_c   1.000
_cell.angle_alpha   90.00
_cell.angle_beta   90.00
_cell.angle_gamma   90.00
#
_symmetry.space_group_name_H-M   'P 1'
#
loop_
_entity.id
_entity.type
_entity.pdbx_description
1 polymer ?
#
loop_
_entity_poly.entity_id
_entity_poly.type
_entity_poly.pdbx_seq_one_letter_code
_entity_poly.pdbx_strand_id
1 'polypeptide(L)'
;MVQVDKLLVGGVVLTMNTKLELYRSGAVAISGDSIVAVGPVEDLLKDYQADEVIDCTGKIIMPGLVNAHTHMPMTLLRAMADDLRLDVWLMGYMMPVEREFVNPAFCRLGTELSCAEMIRGGTTLFADMYYYEAEIAAAAADAGLRGVCGQTVMKYSAPDAESFEESLAYTRRFIEEWKDHPLIVPSVAPHAPYTCTDEILKACAQLATEFDVPLQIHILETRQEAEDSWNEYEKKVVNRVADLGIFSAQTIAAHCVHVDTEQIRLLQQHGVAVAHNPTSNLKLGSGIAPIKEMIERGVKLSIGTDGAASNNDLDMFEEMRLAALLAKGATNDPVVLPARDALLMATRWGAEALRLGHLTGSLEAGKRADLIILDHAPVHNLPHFDRDQNSVYSQVVYAGHASDVLHVMVNGRWLMRDRQLLTLDEGRIRVQAAGYARQMDEFLAAREGNVLNKLIAIGGLQQEESFEIQVKVQPDTDQQALIQRLLHHPAVEIVKSLHYRQYDTYFLFEDTQQGRVRYREDDAIDEGGKPMAVRTRLTYTIHDKEREFDEAVMLSRSQFIAPADRPLRFYREYFQAYRECEVHKDRLRWHVLYKGVLFYVNVDQIMVPAANHHYIEIKSRTWSARDAEYKAVLIAEMLNEVLGIKPGQRVRMEYVELCR
;
A
#
# COMPACT_ATOMS: atom_id res chain seq x y z
N MET A 1 43.49 -28.05 -22.15
CA MET A 1 42.10 -27.62 -21.96
C MET A 1 41.68 -27.96 -20.54
N VAL A 2 41.12 -26.99 -19.83
CA VAL A 2 40.56 -27.15 -18.48
C VAL A 2 39.13 -27.71 -18.63
N GLN A 3 38.77 -28.73 -17.86
CA GLN A 3 37.40 -29.28 -17.86
C GLN A 3 36.47 -28.37 -17.06
N VAL A 4 35.29 -28.08 -17.60
CA VAL A 4 34.20 -27.32 -16.95
C VAL A 4 32.86 -28.03 -17.16
N ASP A 5 31.83 -27.61 -16.43
CA ASP A 5 30.53 -28.25 -16.49
C ASP A 5 29.78 -27.82 -17.76
N LYS A 6 29.80 -26.51 -18.06
CA LYS A 6 29.04 -25.91 -19.17
C LYS A 6 29.87 -24.87 -19.91
N LEU A 7 29.70 -24.83 -21.23
CA LEU A 7 30.26 -23.79 -22.09
C LEU A 7 29.18 -23.24 -23.01
N LEU A 8 28.84 -21.96 -22.83
CA LEU A 8 27.92 -21.21 -23.70
C LEU A 8 28.75 -20.57 -24.82
N VAL A 9 28.44 -20.80 -26.10
CA VAL A 9 29.32 -20.40 -27.22
C VAL A 9 28.59 -19.67 -28.34
N GLY A 10 29.25 -18.70 -28.99
CA GLY A 10 28.80 -18.09 -30.25
C GLY A 10 27.79 -16.95 -30.11
N GLY A 11 27.34 -16.64 -28.90
CA GLY A 11 26.40 -15.54 -28.64
C GLY A 11 27.07 -14.18 -28.49
N VAL A 12 26.27 -13.11 -28.55
CA VAL A 12 26.70 -11.77 -28.15
C VAL A 12 26.73 -11.72 -26.63
N VAL A 13 27.91 -11.64 -26.03
CA VAL A 13 28.07 -11.60 -24.57
C VAL A 13 28.15 -10.15 -24.10
N LEU A 14 27.16 -9.72 -23.32
CA LEU A 14 27.16 -8.45 -22.59
C LEU A 14 27.67 -8.73 -21.17
N THR A 15 28.93 -8.41 -20.87
CA THR A 15 29.48 -8.75 -19.55
C THR A 15 28.86 -7.92 -18.43
N MET A 16 28.43 -6.69 -18.73
CA MET A 16 28.03 -5.68 -17.75
C MET A 16 29.09 -5.40 -16.65
N ASN A 17 30.34 -5.84 -16.85
CA ASN A 17 31.43 -5.57 -15.92
C ASN A 17 31.83 -4.08 -15.95
N THR A 18 32.72 -3.65 -15.07
CA THR A 18 33.12 -2.23 -14.96
C THR A 18 33.68 -1.66 -16.26
N LYS A 19 34.32 -2.51 -17.10
CA LYS A 19 34.86 -2.12 -18.42
C LYS A 19 33.82 -2.15 -19.54
N LEU A 20 32.64 -2.70 -19.28
CA LEU A 20 31.57 -2.92 -20.26
C LEU A 20 32.06 -3.71 -21.48
N GLU A 21 32.91 -4.72 -21.23
CA GLU A 21 33.41 -5.60 -22.28
C GLU A 21 32.24 -6.29 -22.99
N LEU A 22 32.29 -6.31 -24.31
CA LEU A 22 31.27 -6.87 -25.19
C LEU A 22 31.95 -7.77 -26.22
N TYR A 23 31.48 -9.01 -26.32
CA TYR A 23 31.99 -9.98 -27.29
C TYR A 23 30.88 -10.35 -28.27
N ARG A 24 30.98 -9.91 -29.53
CA ARG A 24 29.97 -10.22 -30.57
C ARG A 24 29.89 -11.71 -30.90
N SER A 25 31.02 -12.41 -30.78
CA SER A 25 31.12 -13.86 -30.84
C SER A 25 31.87 -14.31 -29.58
N GLY A 26 31.14 -14.33 -28.48
CA GLY A 26 31.67 -14.61 -27.15
C GLY A 26 31.33 -16.01 -26.65
N ALA A 27 31.92 -16.34 -25.52
CA ALA A 27 31.59 -17.53 -24.75
C ALA A 27 31.67 -17.27 -23.24
N VAL A 28 31.01 -18.15 -22.49
CA VAL A 28 31.01 -18.15 -21.01
C VAL A 28 31.26 -19.58 -20.54
N ALA A 29 32.32 -19.80 -19.78
CA ALA A 29 32.68 -21.08 -19.18
C ALA A 29 32.23 -21.12 -17.71
N ILE A 30 31.57 -22.21 -17.30
CA ILE A 30 30.92 -22.35 -15.99
C ILE A 30 31.33 -23.68 -15.37
N SER A 31 31.79 -23.66 -14.12
CA SER A 31 32.03 -24.88 -13.33
C SER A 31 31.35 -24.76 -11.96
N GLY A 32 30.59 -25.79 -11.59
CA GLY A 32 29.69 -25.77 -10.45
C GLY A 32 28.71 -24.60 -10.54
N ASP A 33 28.82 -23.70 -9.57
CA ASP A 33 27.96 -22.53 -9.40
C ASP A 33 28.56 -21.23 -9.95
N SER A 34 29.77 -21.28 -10.51
CA SER A 34 30.60 -20.10 -10.77
C SER A 34 31.01 -19.98 -12.23
N ILE A 35 31.10 -18.73 -12.69
CA ILE A 35 31.71 -18.37 -13.97
C ILE A 35 33.22 -18.46 -13.79
N VAL A 36 33.90 -19.22 -14.65
CA VAL A 36 35.36 -19.40 -14.59
C VAL A 36 36.09 -18.63 -15.70
N ALA A 37 35.43 -18.33 -16.81
CA ALA A 37 35.96 -17.47 -17.86
C ALA A 37 34.85 -16.85 -18.73
N VAL A 38 35.12 -15.66 -19.25
CA VAL A 38 34.31 -14.96 -20.25
C VAL A 38 35.24 -14.35 -21.28
N GLY A 39 34.94 -14.47 -22.57
CA GLY A 39 35.82 -13.95 -23.62
C GLY A 39 35.38 -14.29 -25.03
N PRO A 40 36.25 -14.05 -26.03
CA PRO A 40 36.01 -14.49 -27.40
C PRO A 40 35.84 -16.01 -27.48
N VAL A 41 34.90 -16.48 -28.32
CA VAL A 41 34.58 -17.91 -28.43
C VAL A 41 35.79 -18.76 -28.83
N GLU A 42 36.66 -18.24 -29.71
CA GLU A 42 37.84 -18.95 -30.19
C GLU A 42 38.87 -19.20 -29.08
N ASP A 43 38.96 -18.29 -28.11
CA ASP A 43 39.91 -18.41 -27.01
C ASP A 43 39.39 -19.43 -25.99
N LEU A 44 38.10 -19.32 -25.62
CA LEU A 44 37.50 -20.25 -24.67
C LEU A 44 37.44 -21.70 -25.20
N LEU A 45 37.20 -21.90 -26.51
CA LEU A 45 37.23 -23.24 -27.12
C LEU A 45 38.64 -23.85 -27.19
N LYS A 46 39.71 -23.04 -27.15
CA LYS A 46 41.10 -23.53 -27.06
C LYS A 46 41.48 -23.91 -25.63
N ASP A 47 40.98 -23.13 -24.66
CA ASP A 47 41.39 -23.23 -23.28
C ASP A 47 40.52 -24.18 -22.44
N TYR A 48 39.27 -24.41 -22.84
CA TYR A 48 38.28 -25.17 -22.06
C TYR A 48 37.61 -26.31 -22.85
N GLN A 49 37.27 -27.40 -22.15
CA GLN A 49 36.36 -28.46 -22.60
C GLN A 49 35.19 -28.54 -21.61
N ALA A 50 33.99 -28.86 -22.08
CA ALA A 50 32.80 -28.90 -21.23
C ALA A 50 32.00 -30.20 -21.37
N ASP A 51 31.33 -30.60 -20.30
CA ASP A 51 30.37 -31.70 -20.31
C ASP A 51 29.14 -31.35 -21.17
N GLU A 52 28.70 -30.08 -21.09
CA GLU A 52 27.62 -29.52 -21.89
C GLU A 52 28.11 -28.29 -22.69
N VAL A 53 27.97 -28.33 -24.01
CA VAL A 53 28.21 -27.17 -24.88
C VAL A 53 26.88 -26.66 -25.44
N ILE A 54 26.57 -25.39 -25.20
CA ILE A 54 25.31 -24.75 -25.60
C ILE A 54 25.57 -23.72 -26.68
N ASP A 55 24.97 -23.91 -27.86
CA ASP A 55 25.09 -22.98 -28.99
C ASP A 55 24.16 -21.77 -28.87
N CYS A 56 24.79 -20.64 -28.57
CA CYS A 56 24.18 -19.34 -28.43
C CYS A 56 24.30 -18.47 -29.68
N THR A 57 24.66 -19.03 -30.84
CA THR A 57 24.71 -18.28 -32.10
C THR A 57 23.36 -17.61 -32.36
N GLY A 58 23.43 -16.31 -32.69
CA GLY A 58 22.24 -15.47 -32.90
C GLY A 58 21.47 -15.10 -31.62
N LYS A 59 22.05 -15.32 -30.43
CA LYS A 59 21.44 -15.02 -29.13
C LYS A 59 22.30 -14.02 -28.35
N ILE A 60 21.72 -13.41 -27.32
CA ILE A 60 22.44 -12.55 -26.38
C ILE A 60 22.62 -13.31 -25.07
N ILE A 61 23.83 -13.30 -24.51
CA ILE A 61 24.14 -13.81 -23.17
C ILE A 61 24.46 -12.62 -22.27
N MET A 62 23.76 -12.49 -21.16
CA MET A 62 23.94 -11.38 -20.22
C MET A 62 23.65 -11.83 -18.78
N PRO A 63 24.06 -11.06 -17.75
CA PRO A 63 23.65 -11.33 -16.38
C PRO A 63 22.13 -11.36 -16.29
N GLY A 64 21.61 -12.15 -15.36
CA GLY A 64 20.19 -12.12 -15.09
C GLY A 64 19.75 -10.79 -14.50
N LEU A 65 18.47 -10.47 -14.67
CA LEU A 65 17.91 -9.21 -14.21
C LEU A 65 17.76 -9.22 -12.68
N VAL A 66 17.88 -8.04 -12.10
CA VAL A 66 17.78 -7.78 -10.67
C VAL A 66 16.56 -6.91 -10.42
N ASN A 67 15.56 -7.49 -9.76
CA ASN A 67 14.36 -6.78 -9.33
C ASN A 67 14.55 -6.28 -7.88
N ALA A 68 14.91 -5.02 -7.70
CA ALA A 68 15.37 -4.51 -6.41
C ALA A 68 14.26 -4.16 -5.41
N HIS A 69 12.99 -4.38 -5.76
CA HIS A 69 11.87 -4.18 -4.83
C HIS A 69 10.60 -4.91 -5.32
N THR A 70 10.06 -5.78 -4.47
CA THR A 70 8.88 -6.61 -4.73
C THR A 70 8.05 -6.80 -3.46
N HIS A 71 6.80 -7.23 -3.68
CA HIS A 71 5.94 -7.86 -2.67
C HIS A 71 5.45 -9.20 -3.24
N MET A 72 6.24 -10.26 -3.04
CA MET A 72 6.16 -11.49 -3.80
C MET A 72 4.76 -12.12 -3.78
N PRO A 73 4.09 -12.31 -2.64
CA PRO A 73 2.81 -13.00 -2.63
C PRO A 73 1.64 -12.21 -3.24
N MET A 74 1.81 -10.90 -3.47
CA MET A 74 0.77 -10.05 -4.04
C MET A 74 0.43 -10.39 -5.50
N THR A 75 1.15 -11.31 -6.16
CA THR A 75 0.70 -11.87 -7.44
C THR A 75 -0.65 -12.59 -7.36
N LEU A 76 -1.04 -13.06 -6.18
CA LEU A 76 -2.39 -13.58 -5.93
C LEU A 76 -3.46 -12.47 -5.80
N LEU A 77 -3.03 -11.22 -5.58
CA LEU A 77 -3.89 -10.04 -5.48
C LEU A 77 -3.92 -9.23 -6.79
N ARG A 78 -3.30 -9.75 -7.86
CA ARG A 78 -3.19 -9.08 -9.15
C ARG A 78 -4.56 -8.70 -9.70
N ALA A 79 -4.70 -7.43 -10.08
CA ALA A 79 -5.93 -6.86 -10.66
C ALA A 79 -7.19 -7.01 -9.78
N MET A 80 -7.03 -7.18 -8.47
CA MET A 80 -8.15 -7.33 -7.54
C MET A 80 -8.90 -6.00 -7.33
N ALA A 81 -8.17 -4.89 -7.21
CA ALA A 81 -8.73 -3.55 -7.06
C ALA A 81 -7.78 -2.53 -7.69
N ASP A 82 -8.22 -1.88 -8.77
CA ASP A 82 -7.45 -0.93 -9.56
C ASP A 82 -8.14 0.45 -9.61
N ASP A 83 -7.43 1.48 -10.09
CA ASP A 83 -7.93 2.84 -10.29
C ASP A 83 -8.46 3.54 -9.01
N LEU A 84 -7.83 3.23 -7.88
CA LEU A 84 -8.10 3.81 -6.57
C LEU A 84 -6.89 4.62 -6.08
N ARG A 85 -7.13 5.66 -5.27
CA ARG A 85 -6.06 6.35 -4.54
C ARG A 85 -5.36 5.39 -3.58
N LEU A 86 -4.05 5.58 -3.34
CA LEU A 86 -3.25 4.70 -2.48
C LEU A 86 -3.89 4.47 -1.10
N ASP A 87 -4.43 5.51 -0.45
CA ASP A 87 -5.06 5.35 0.87
C ASP A 87 -6.33 4.48 0.80
N VAL A 88 -7.17 4.66 -0.22
CA VAL A 88 -8.37 3.84 -0.46
C VAL A 88 -8.01 2.42 -0.88
N TRP A 89 -7.03 2.25 -1.76
CA TRP A 89 -6.55 0.96 -2.22
C TRP A 89 -5.96 0.13 -1.07
N LEU A 90 -5.02 0.71 -0.32
CA LEU A 90 -4.32 0.03 0.76
C LEU A 90 -5.24 -0.28 1.94
N MET A 91 -5.90 0.73 2.50
CA MET A 91 -6.72 0.57 3.71
C MET A 91 -8.09 -0.03 3.41
N GLY A 92 -8.64 0.29 2.23
CA GLY A 92 -9.97 -0.14 1.83
C GLY A 92 -10.00 -1.53 1.20
N TYR A 93 -8.95 -1.99 0.52
CA TYR A 93 -9.00 -3.28 -0.19
C TYR A 93 -7.85 -4.21 0.21
N MET A 94 -6.59 -3.76 0.12
CA MET A 94 -5.43 -4.63 0.36
C MET A 94 -5.40 -5.14 1.81
N MET A 95 -5.28 -4.26 2.81
CA MET A 95 -5.12 -4.68 4.22
C MET A 95 -6.27 -5.59 4.72
N PRO A 96 -7.55 -5.34 4.39
CA PRO A 96 -8.64 -6.25 4.76
C PRO A 96 -8.52 -7.65 4.12
N VAL A 97 -8.13 -7.73 2.84
CA VAL A 97 -7.92 -9.02 2.16
C VAL A 97 -6.68 -9.71 2.72
N GLU A 98 -5.60 -8.97 2.94
CA GLU A 98 -4.39 -9.52 3.54
C GLU A 98 -4.67 -10.11 4.93
N ARG A 99 -5.42 -9.40 5.78
CA ARG A 99 -5.79 -9.89 7.11
C ARG A 99 -6.58 -11.20 7.07
N GLU A 100 -7.45 -11.38 6.07
CA GLU A 100 -8.28 -12.58 5.95
C GLU A 100 -7.52 -13.75 5.31
N PHE A 101 -6.71 -13.48 4.28
CA PHE A 101 -6.17 -14.52 3.41
C PHE A 101 -4.67 -14.77 3.57
N VAL A 102 -3.88 -13.80 4.03
CA VAL A 102 -2.43 -13.96 4.15
C VAL A 102 -2.12 -14.87 5.34
N ASN A 103 -1.56 -16.01 5.00
CA ASN A 103 -1.06 -17.03 5.90
C ASN A 103 0.12 -17.75 5.22
N PRO A 104 0.82 -18.68 5.88
CA PRO A 104 1.97 -19.37 5.30
C PRO A 104 1.70 -19.99 3.92
N ALA A 105 0.52 -20.59 3.71
CA ALA A 105 0.17 -21.22 2.44
C ALA A 105 -0.07 -20.19 1.31
N PHE A 106 -0.65 -19.04 1.64
CA PHE A 106 -0.82 -17.92 0.72
C PHE A 106 0.54 -17.37 0.29
N CYS A 107 1.44 -17.10 1.25
CA CYS A 107 2.78 -16.60 0.96
C CYS A 107 3.59 -17.58 0.11
N ARG A 108 3.54 -18.88 0.46
CA ARG A 108 4.19 -19.93 -0.33
C ARG A 108 3.72 -19.95 -1.78
N LEU A 109 2.40 -20.05 -2.00
CA LEU A 109 1.83 -20.15 -3.35
C LEU A 109 2.04 -18.88 -4.16
N GLY A 110 1.83 -17.71 -3.56
CA GLY A 110 2.03 -16.43 -4.23
C GLY A 110 3.48 -16.26 -4.65
N THR A 111 4.44 -16.60 -3.78
CA THR A 111 5.86 -16.56 -4.14
C THR A 111 6.22 -17.57 -5.23
N GLU A 112 5.65 -18.79 -5.23
CA GLU A 112 5.84 -19.74 -6.33
C GLU A 112 5.34 -19.19 -7.67
N LEU A 113 4.17 -18.54 -7.69
CA LEU A 113 3.63 -17.86 -8.88
C LEU A 113 4.56 -16.75 -9.36
N SER A 114 5.06 -15.94 -8.43
CA SER A 114 5.96 -14.83 -8.73
C SER A 114 7.32 -15.31 -9.23
N CYS A 115 7.86 -16.37 -8.64
CA CYS A 115 9.08 -17.02 -9.12
C CYS A 115 8.90 -17.55 -10.54
N ALA A 116 7.75 -18.17 -10.86
CA ALA A 116 7.46 -18.64 -12.20
C ALA A 116 7.47 -17.49 -13.23
N GLU A 117 6.81 -16.37 -12.92
CA GLU A 117 6.79 -15.18 -13.77
C GLU A 117 8.18 -14.54 -13.92
N MET A 118 8.88 -14.31 -12.80
CA MET A 118 10.21 -13.71 -12.79
C MET A 118 11.25 -14.55 -13.53
N ILE A 119 11.25 -15.89 -13.35
CA ILE A 119 12.14 -16.78 -14.12
C ILE A 119 11.79 -16.71 -15.61
N ARG A 120 10.50 -16.68 -15.98
CA ARG A 120 10.10 -16.51 -17.39
C ARG A 120 10.55 -15.17 -17.97
N GLY A 121 10.58 -14.12 -17.15
CA GLY A 121 11.05 -12.77 -17.51
C GLY A 121 12.56 -12.54 -17.38
N GLY A 122 13.34 -13.54 -16.97
CA GLY A 122 14.80 -13.42 -16.89
C GLY A 122 15.34 -12.77 -15.61
N THR A 123 14.50 -12.59 -14.60
CA THR A 123 14.93 -12.17 -13.26
C THR A 123 15.60 -13.32 -12.52
N THR A 124 16.75 -13.04 -11.91
CA THR A 124 17.57 -14.04 -11.19
C THR A 124 17.83 -13.68 -9.73
N LEU A 125 17.72 -12.39 -9.41
CA LEU A 125 17.82 -11.84 -8.07
C LEU A 125 16.64 -10.89 -7.84
N PHE A 126 16.00 -11.01 -6.70
CA PHE A 126 14.97 -10.05 -6.25
C PHE A 126 15.27 -9.53 -4.85
N ALA A 127 14.63 -8.43 -4.47
CA ALA A 127 14.51 -8.01 -3.08
C ALA A 127 13.03 -7.90 -2.72
N ASP A 128 12.63 -8.60 -1.68
CA ASP A 128 11.24 -8.66 -1.23
C ASP A 128 11.10 -8.04 0.15
N MET A 129 9.92 -7.51 0.40
CA MET A 129 9.49 -7.19 1.75
C MET A 129 8.02 -7.54 1.93
N TYR A 130 7.73 -8.53 2.77
CA TYR A 130 6.34 -8.93 3.03
C TYR A 130 6.20 -9.54 4.43
N TYR A 131 5.12 -10.29 4.63
CA TYR A 131 4.82 -11.08 5.82
C TYR A 131 5.20 -12.55 5.60
N TYR A 132 5.43 -13.28 6.69
CA TYR A 132 5.84 -14.68 6.67
C TYR A 132 7.10 -14.90 5.83
N GLU A 133 8.11 -14.05 6.01
CA GLU A 133 9.25 -13.96 5.09
C GLU A 133 10.06 -15.28 4.99
N ALA A 134 10.05 -16.10 6.04
CA ALA A 134 10.63 -17.44 6.04
C ALA A 134 9.99 -18.38 4.99
N GLU A 135 8.67 -18.29 4.78
CA GLU A 135 7.95 -19.08 3.78
C GLU A 135 8.26 -18.61 2.36
N ILE A 136 8.42 -17.30 2.19
CA ILE A 136 8.83 -16.67 0.93
C ILE A 136 10.26 -17.09 0.58
N ALA A 137 11.18 -16.97 1.53
CA ALA A 137 12.56 -17.41 1.40
C ALA A 137 12.65 -18.89 1.01
N ALA A 138 11.87 -19.77 1.67
CA ALA A 138 11.81 -21.18 1.34
C ALA A 138 11.26 -21.45 -0.06
N ALA A 139 10.16 -20.81 -0.45
CA ALA A 139 9.59 -20.94 -1.78
C ALA A 139 10.56 -20.50 -2.88
N ALA A 140 11.22 -19.36 -2.69
CA ALA A 140 12.19 -18.81 -3.62
C ALA A 140 13.45 -19.69 -3.75
N ALA A 141 13.96 -20.20 -2.62
CA ALA A 141 15.08 -21.14 -2.60
C ALA A 141 14.75 -22.45 -3.32
N ASP A 142 13.55 -23.00 -3.11
CA ASP A 142 13.07 -24.20 -3.81
C ASP A 142 12.91 -23.96 -5.32
N ALA A 143 12.40 -22.79 -5.71
CA ALA A 143 12.35 -22.35 -7.11
C ALA A 143 13.76 -22.16 -7.71
N GLY A 144 14.76 -21.89 -6.87
CA GLY A 144 16.17 -21.69 -7.23
C GLY A 144 16.58 -20.24 -7.45
N LEU A 145 15.75 -19.26 -7.09
CA LEU A 145 16.06 -17.84 -7.24
C LEU A 145 16.89 -17.31 -6.06
N ARG A 146 17.67 -16.26 -6.34
CA ARG A 146 18.37 -15.48 -5.32
C ARG A 146 17.46 -14.38 -4.78
N GLY A 147 17.46 -14.14 -3.48
CA GLY A 147 16.59 -13.16 -2.84
C GLY A 147 17.25 -12.39 -1.70
N VAL A 148 16.94 -11.11 -1.58
CA VAL A 148 17.09 -10.35 -0.33
C VAL A 148 15.70 -10.22 0.29
N CYS A 149 15.44 -11.05 1.29
CA CYS A 149 14.10 -11.21 1.86
C CYS A 149 13.97 -10.41 3.15
N GLY A 150 13.04 -9.45 3.21
CA GLY A 150 12.91 -8.47 4.28
C GLY A 150 11.63 -8.66 5.10
N GLN A 151 11.76 -9.12 6.35
CA GLN A 151 10.59 -9.26 7.22
C GLN A 151 10.02 -7.88 7.57
N THR A 152 8.73 -7.69 7.26
CA THR A 152 8.02 -6.43 7.49
C THR A 152 7.77 -6.16 8.99
N VAL A 153 7.98 -4.91 9.41
CA VAL A 153 7.68 -4.41 10.76
C VAL A 153 6.87 -3.11 10.66
N MET A 154 5.76 -3.00 11.39
CA MET A 154 4.92 -1.80 11.44
C MET A 154 4.14 -1.68 12.76
N LYS A 155 3.49 -0.52 12.99
CA LYS A 155 2.74 -0.23 14.23
C LYS A 155 1.37 -0.91 14.31
N TYR A 156 0.87 -1.44 13.19
CA TYR A 156 -0.40 -2.15 13.13
C TYR A 156 -0.17 -3.65 13.28
N SER A 157 -1.18 -4.39 13.74
CA SER A 157 -1.16 -5.85 13.69
C SER A 157 -1.03 -6.32 12.23
N ALA A 158 -0.07 -7.22 12.01
CA ALA A 158 0.24 -7.85 10.75
C ALA A 158 -0.26 -9.31 10.72
N PRO A 159 -0.41 -9.93 9.54
CA PRO A 159 -0.84 -11.32 9.43
C PRO A 159 0.00 -12.34 10.23
N ASP A 160 1.28 -12.05 10.48
CA ASP A 160 2.25 -12.94 11.14
C ASP A 160 2.68 -12.46 12.55
N ALA A 161 2.16 -11.32 13.01
CA ALA A 161 2.50 -10.74 14.31
C ALA A 161 1.39 -9.78 14.81
N GLU A 162 1.00 -9.91 16.08
CA GLU A 162 -0.02 -9.03 16.68
C GLU A 162 0.53 -7.66 17.05
N SER A 163 1.84 -7.58 17.34
CA SER A 163 2.54 -6.34 17.71
C SER A 163 3.90 -6.21 17.02
N PHE A 164 4.47 -5.00 17.02
CA PHE A 164 5.79 -4.77 16.41
C PHE A 164 6.92 -5.50 17.15
N GLU A 165 6.79 -5.75 18.46
CA GLU A 165 7.77 -6.54 19.23
C GLU A 165 7.77 -7.99 18.78
N GLU A 166 6.60 -8.56 18.51
CA GLU A 166 6.49 -9.89 17.91
C GLU A 166 7.06 -9.92 16.50
N SER A 167 6.80 -8.89 15.68
CA SER A 167 7.43 -8.76 14.36
C SER A 167 8.95 -8.72 14.46
N LEU A 168 9.53 -7.92 15.36
CA LEU A 168 10.98 -7.84 15.57
C LEU A 168 11.56 -9.18 16.07
N ALA A 169 10.86 -9.88 16.96
CA ALA A 169 11.26 -11.21 17.42
C ALA A 169 11.22 -12.23 16.28
N TYR A 170 10.22 -12.16 15.41
CA TYR A 170 10.14 -12.97 14.20
C TYR A 170 11.30 -12.64 13.25
N THR A 171 11.54 -11.35 12.96
CA THR A 171 12.65 -10.89 12.11
C THR A 171 14.00 -11.42 12.61
N ARG A 172 14.25 -11.36 13.92
CA ARG A 172 15.48 -11.91 14.52
C ARG A 172 15.63 -13.40 14.24
N ARG A 173 14.58 -14.20 14.51
CA ARG A 173 14.61 -15.66 14.24
C ARG A 173 14.86 -15.95 12.76
N PHE A 174 14.18 -15.22 11.89
CA PHE A 174 14.36 -15.34 10.44
C PHE A 174 15.80 -15.03 10.02
N ILE A 175 16.40 -13.96 10.54
CA ILE A 175 17.81 -13.64 10.28
C ILE A 175 18.71 -14.79 10.76
N GLU A 176 18.54 -15.24 12.00
CA GLU A 176 19.36 -16.31 12.60
C GLU A 176 19.28 -17.63 11.80
N GLU A 177 18.11 -17.96 11.25
CA GLU A 177 17.89 -19.17 10.46
C GLU A 177 18.48 -19.07 9.04
N TRP A 178 18.40 -17.90 8.40
CA TRP A 178 18.68 -17.75 6.97
C TRP A 178 20.01 -17.09 6.62
N LYS A 179 20.74 -16.52 7.59
CA LYS A 179 21.94 -15.68 7.34
C LYS A 179 23.02 -16.32 6.44
N ASP A 180 23.19 -17.64 6.52
CA ASP A 180 24.22 -18.38 5.78
C ASP A 180 23.67 -19.15 4.57
N HIS A 181 22.42 -18.89 4.16
CA HIS A 181 21.81 -19.58 3.03
C HIS A 181 22.47 -19.16 1.69
N PRO A 182 22.78 -20.09 0.77
CA PRO A 182 23.53 -19.78 -0.46
C PRO A 182 22.79 -18.88 -1.47
N LEU A 183 21.46 -18.79 -1.36
CA LEU A 183 20.60 -18.01 -2.27
C LEU A 183 19.84 -16.87 -1.58
N ILE A 184 19.65 -16.93 -0.26
CA ILE A 184 18.77 -15.98 0.45
C ILE A 184 19.61 -15.16 1.43
N VAL A 185 19.44 -13.85 1.37
CA VAL A 185 19.98 -12.90 2.35
C VAL A 185 18.81 -12.37 3.17
N PRO A 186 18.73 -12.62 4.49
CA PRO A 186 17.69 -12.03 5.31
C PRO A 186 17.94 -10.53 5.51
N SER A 187 16.87 -9.77 5.67
CA SER A 187 16.85 -8.31 5.78
C SER A 187 15.76 -7.87 6.78
N VAL A 188 15.89 -6.65 7.29
CA VAL A 188 14.87 -6.00 8.14
C VAL A 188 14.07 -5.01 7.29
N ALA A 189 12.74 -5.06 7.32
CA ALA A 189 11.92 -4.17 6.48
C ALA A 189 10.89 -3.35 7.28
N PRO A 190 11.28 -2.27 8.00
CA PRO A 190 10.28 -1.32 8.47
C PRO A 190 9.48 -0.78 7.28
N HIS A 191 8.15 -0.92 7.30
CA HIS A 191 7.33 -0.66 6.13
C HIS A 191 7.54 0.75 5.53
N ALA A 192 7.24 1.80 6.31
CA ALA A 192 7.36 3.19 5.87
C ALA A 192 7.41 4.16 7.09
N PRO A 193 7.94 5.38 6.94
CA PRO A 193 7.99 6.39 8.00
C PRO A 193 6.64 6.79 8.62
N TYR A 194 5.54 6.62 7.88
CA TYR A 194 4.17 6.94 8.35
C TYR A 194 3.47 5.76 9.04
N THR A 195 3.94 4.53 8.83
CA THR A 195 3.43 3.31 9.49
C THR A 195 4.30 2.84 10.65
N CYS A 196 5.48 3.44 10.84
CA CYS A 196 6.43 3.09 11.89
C CYS A 196 6.67 4.30 12.80
N THR A 197 6.56 4.10 14.11
CA THR A 197 6.94 5.13 15.09
C THR A 197 8.46 5.30 15.13
N ASP A 198 8.95 6.39 15.74
CA ASP A 198 10.38 6.61 15.96
C ASP A 198 11.06 5.45 16.71
N GLU A 199 10.34 4.81 17.62
CA GLU A 199 10.79 3.63 18.37
C GLU A 199 10.97 2.42 17.44
N ILE A 200 9.98 2.13 16.61
CA ILE A 200 10.04 1.03 15.63
C ILE A 200 11.20 1.24 14.66
N LEU A 201 11.34 2.45 14.11
CA LEU A 201 12.43 2.77 13.17
C LEU A 201 13.81 2.58 13.79
N LYS A 202 14.01 3.04 15.04
CA LYS A 202 15.26 2.83 15.78
C LYS A 202 15.52 1.35 16.06
N ALA A 203 14.50 0.59 16.48
CA ALA A 203 14.65 -0.83 16.78
C ALA A 203 15.00 -1.65 15.52
N CYS A 204 14.37 -1.36 14.38
CA CYS A 204 14.71 -1.99 13.10
C CYS A 204 16.15 -1.66 12.67
N ALA A 205 16.57 -0.39 12.79
CA ALA A 205 17.94 0.01 12.48
C ALA A 205 18.96 -0.71 13.35
N GLN A 206 18.71 -0.77 14.67
CA GLN A 206 19.56 -1.48 15.63
C GLN A 206 19.68 -2.97 15.31
N LEU A 207 18.56 -3.64 15.00
CA LEU A 207 18.55 -5.06 14.63
C LEU A 207 19.34 -5.31 13.34
N ALA A 208 19.16 -4.49 12.32
CA ALA A 208 19.88 -4.61 11.06
C ALA A 208 21.39 -4.40 11.25
N THR A 209 21.80 -3.41 12.06
CA THR A 209 23.21 -3.18 12.40
C THR A 209 23.79 -4.29 13.28
N GLU A 210 23.03 -4.83 14.24
CA GLU A 210 23.48 -5.93 15.12
C GLU A 210 23.88 -7.17 14.31
N PHE A 211 23.07 -7.52 13.31
CA PHE A 211 23.33 -8.70 12.49
C PHE A 211 24.14 -8.42 11.21
N ASP A 212 24.46 -7.16 10.92
CA ASP A 212 25.07 -6.71 9.65
C ASP A 212 24.29 -7.21 8.42
N VAL A 213 22.98 -6.98 8.43
CA VAL A 213 22.05 -7.33 7.34
C VAL A 213 21.48 -6.09 6.67
N PRO A 214 20.99 -6.18 5.41
CA PRO A 214 20.32 -5.07 4.75
C PRO A 214 19.07 -4.60 5.50
N LEU A 215 18.67 -3.36 5.20
CA LEU A 215 17.40 -2.78 5.64
C LEU A 215 16.65 -2.24 4.41
N GLN A 216 15.36 -2.56 4.30
CA GLN A 216 14.49 -2.12 3.21
C GLN A 216 13.37 -1.22 3.75
N ILE A 217 13.04 -0.12 3.08
CA ILE A 217 11.99 0.81 3.53
C ILE A 217 11.43 1.64 2.37
N HIS A 218 10.12 1.88 2.35
CA HIS A 218 9.52 2.85 1.43
C HIS A 218 9.78 4.28 1.93
N ILE A 219 10.29 5.16 1.06
CA ILE A 219 10.59 6.56 1.43
C ILE A 219 10.05 7.50 0.37
N LEU A 220 9.27 8.50 0.79
CA LEU A 220 8.76 9.59 -0.04
C LEU A 220 8.12 9.10 -1.34
N GLU A 221 7.27 8.10 -1.20
CA GLU A 221 6.48 7.58 -2.31
C GLU A 221 5.45 8.63 -2.75
N THR A 222 4.74 9.23 -1.79
CA THR A 222 3.69 10.21 -2.07
C THR A 222 4.03 11.59 -1.54
N ARG A 223 3.42 12.63 -2.14
CA ARG A 223 3.51 13.99 -1.65
C ARG A 223 2.88 14.14 -0.25
N GLN A 224 1.81 13.39 0.02
CA GLN A 224 1.14 13.40 1.32
C GLN A 224 2.09 12.97 2.45
N GLU A 225 2.92 11.95 2.22
CA GLU A 225 3.94 11.53 3.19
C GLU A 225 4.89 12.68 3.58
N ALA A 226 5.33 13.47 2.59
CA ALA A 226 6.19 14.63 2.83
C ALA A 226 5.50 15.71 3.67
N GLU A 227 4.23 16.00 3.36
CA GLU A 227 3.40 16.98 4.05
C GLU A 227 3.09 16.53 5.49
N ASP A 228 2.72 15.26 5.68
CA ASP A 228 2.43 14.67 6.99
C ASP A 228 3.67 14.71 7.89
N SER A 229 4.84 14.34 7.36
CA SER A 229 6.09 14.39 8.12
C SER A 229 6.44 15.82 8.56
N TRP A 230 6.20 16.81 7.72
CA TRP A 230 6.42 18.21 8.09
C TRP A 230 5.42 18.69 9.14
N ASN A 231 4.14 18.35 8.99
CA ASN A 231 3.08 18.77 9.91
C ASN A 231 3.21 18.13 11.30
N GLU A 232 3.64 16.87 11.37
CA GLU A 232 3.75 16.13 12.63
C GLU A 232 5.10 16.31 13.32
N TYR A 233 6.20 16.37 12.56
CA TYR A 233 7.56 16.35 13.10
C TYR A 233 8.38 17.61 12.80
N GLU A 234 7.84 18.57 12.04
CA GLU A 234 8.55 19.76 11.53
C GLU A 234 9.87 19.39 10.82
N LYS A 235 9.87 18.22 10.16
CA LYS A 235 11.08 17.62 9.61
C LYS A 235 10.81 16.87 8.32
N LYS A 236 11.73 17.05 7.37
CA LYS A 236 11.75 16.31 6.11
C LYS A 236 12.01 14.83 6.37
N VAL A 237 11.31 13.95 5.64
CA VAL A 237 11.33 12.50 5.85
C VAL A 237 12.74 11.91 5.88
N VAL A 238 13.54 12.14 4.82
CA VAL A 238 14.93 11.60 4.74
C VAL A 238 15.80 12.08 5.90
N ASN A 239 15.71 13.36 6.28
CA ASN A 239 16.43 13.90 7.44
C ASN A 239 15.95 13.28 8.75
N ARG A 240 14.64 13.03 8.90
CA ARG A 240 14.07 12.37 10.08
C ARG A 240 14.61 10.95 10.20
N VAL A 241 14.50 10.12 9.17
CA VAL A 241 14.94 8.71 9.23
C VAL A 241 16.46 8.59 9.38
N ALA A 242 17.23 9.54 8.81
CA ALA A 242 18.68 9.62 9.04
C ALA A 242 19.01 9.83 10.53
N ASP A 243 18.38 10.80 11.18
CA ASP A 243 18.59 11.10 12.61
C ASP A 243 18.11 9.97 13.53
N LEU A 244 17.12 9.17 13.09
CA LEU A 244 16.68 7.97 13.78
C LEU A 244 17.63 6.78 13.58
N GLY A 245 18.66 6.92 12.76
CA GLY A 245 19.70 5.93 12.57
C GLY A 245 19.41 4.89 11.50
N ILE A 246 18.32 5.02 10.70
CA ILE A 246 17.98 4.07 9.63
C ILE A 246 19.16 3.85 8.68
N PHE A 247 19.84 4.93 8.30
CA PHE A 247 21.01 4.89 7.41
C PHE A 247 22.31 4.46 8.09
N SER A 248 22.26 3.99 9.34
CA SER A 248 23.37 3.29 9.98
C SER A 248 23.47 1.83 9.49
N ALA A 249 22.34 1.26 9.06
CA ALA A 249 22.28 0.01 8.34
C ALA A 249 22.42 0.22 6.83
N GLN A 250 22.73 -0.85 6.10
CA GLN A 250 22.79 -0.81 4.64
C GLN A 250 21.37 -0.72 4.07
N THR A 251 20.94 0.51 3.74
CA THR A 251 19.54 0.80 3.41
C THR A 251 19.27 0.78 1.91
N ILE A 252 18.16 0.14 1.54
CA ILE A 252 17.51 0.20 0.22
C ILE A 252 16.20 0.97 0.41
N ALA A 253 16.10 2.13 -0.23
CA ALA A 253 14.94 3.01 -0.18
C ALA A 253 14.10 2.84 -1.45
N ALA A 254 12.89 2.32 -1.30
CA ALA A 254 11.96 2.18 -2.43
C ALA A 254 11.30 3.52 -2.77
N HIS A 255 10.95 3.69 -4.06
CA HIS A 255 10.28 4.84 -4.66
C HIS A 255 11.12 6.13 -4.73
N CYS A 256 11.29 6.83 -3.61
CA CYS A 256 11.97 8.14 -3.52
C CYS A 256 11.47 9.15 -4.57
N VAL A 257 10.13 9.26 -4.72
CA VAL A 257 9.51 10.11 -5.74
C VAL A 257 9.62 11.59 -5.39
N HIS A 258 9.36 11.94 -4.13
CA HIS A 258 9.28 13.33 -3.66
C HIS A 258 10.51 13.78 -2.87
N VAL A 259 11.69 13.25 -3.20
CA VAL A 259 12.96 13.72 -2.60
C VAL A 259 13.40 15.03 -3.25
N ASP A 260 13.89 15.97 -2.44
CA ASP A 260 14.53 17.19 -2.93
C ASP A 260 16.06 17.07 -3.03
N THR A 261 16.71 18.10 -3.56
CA THR A 261 18.16 18.18 -3.71
C THR A 261 18.96 17.91 -2.42
N GLU A 262 18.48 18.38 -1.27
CA GLU A 262 19.16 18.19 0.02
C GLU A 262 19.07 16.71 0.42
N GLN A 263 17.88 16.14 0.30
CA GLN A 263 17.61 14.74 0.63
C GLN A 263 18.36 13.79 -0.29
N ILE A 264 18.46 14.07 -1.59
CA ILE A 264 19.27 13.29 -2.54
C ILE A 264 20.74 13.29 -2.13
N ARG A 265 21.29 14.43 -1.68
CA ARG A 265 22.66 14.49 -1.15
C ARG A 265 22.81 13.64 0.10
N LEU A 266 21.83 13.67 1.00
CA LEU A 266 21.87 12.88 2.23
C LEU A 266 21.85 11.38 1.93
N LEU A 267 20.96 10.93 1.02
CA LEU A 267 20.94 9.54 0.52
C LEU A 267 22.31 9.13 -0.03
N GLN A 268 22.93 9.98 -0.86
CA GLN A 268 24.26 9.73 -1.43
C GLN A 268 25.35 9.65 -0.35
N GLN A 269 25.38 10.58 0.60
CA GLN A 269 26.38 10.64 1.67
C GLN A 269 26.36 9.38 2.54
N HIS A 270 25.16 8.86 2.82
CA HIS A 270 24.98 7.61 3.56
C HIS A 270 25.13 6.35 2.69
N GLY A 271 25.31 6.50 1.37
CA GLY A 271 25.44 5.38 0.43
C GLY A 271 24.18 4.53 0.32
N VAL A 272 23.01 5.14 0.56
CA VAL A 272 21.68 4.53 0.42
C VAL A 272 21.45 4.18 -1.05
N ALA A 273 20.92 2.99 -1.29
CA ALA A 273 20.48 2.59 -2.62
C ALA A 273 19.01 2.94 -2.82
N VAL A 274 18.63 3.39 -4.01
CA VAL A 274 17.26 3.68 -4.38
C VAL A 274 16.75 2.62 -5.36
N ALA A 275 15.61 2.00 -5.03
CA ALA A 275 14.85 1.13 -5.92
C ALA A 275 13.77 1.97 -6.60
N HIS A 276 13.96 2.28 -7.88
CA HIS A 276 13.00 3.02 -8.68
C HIS A 276 11.91 2.09 -9.22
N ASN A 277 10.66 2.37 -8.86
CA ASN A 277 9.48 1.56 -9.22
C ASN A 277 8.56 2.33 -10.18
N PRO A 278 8.96 2.57 -11.44
CA PRO A 278 8.27 3.54 -12.31
C PRO A 278 6.81 3.20 -12.59
N THR A 279 6.45 1.93 -12.86
CA THR A 279 5.05 1.60 -13.17
C THR A 279 4.16 1.78 -11.95
N SER A 280 4.57 1.28 -10.78
CA SER A 280 3.85 1.48 -9.52
C SER A 280 3.66 2.96 -9.20
N ASN A 281 4.73 3.75 -9.31
CA ASN A 281 4.68 5.19 -9.06
C ASN A 281 3.69 5.92 -9.98
N LEU A 282 3.56 5.50 -11.25
CA LEU A 282 2.60 6.09 -12.18
C LEU A 282 1.18 5.59 -11.94
N LYS A 283 1.00 4.28 -11.72
CA LYS A 283 -0.31 3.63 -11.53
C LYS A 283 -1.02 4.13 -10.27
N LEU A 284 -0.28 4.34 -9.18
CA LEU A 284 -0.82 4.88 -7.93
C LEU A 284 -0.96 6.42 -7.94
N GLY A 285 -0.52 7.08 -9.01
CA GLY A 285 -0.49 8.55 -9.08
C GLY A 285 0.51 9.19 -8.11
N SER A 286 1.50 8.43 -7.64
CA SER A 286 2.54 8.86 -6.71
C SER A 286 3.43 9.94 -7.33
N GLY A 287 3.84 9.80 -8.59
CA GLY A 287 4.58 10.82 -9.34
C GLY A 287 5.79 10.26 -10.10
N ILE A 288 6.77 11.12 -10.39
CA ILE A 288 7.99 10.75 -11.13
C ILE A 288 9.21 11.08 -10.29
N ALA A 289 10.00 10.05 -9.93
CA ALA A 289 11.24 10.23 -9.18
C ALA A 289 12.29 11.03 -9.96
N PRO A 290 13.10 11.89 -9.31
CA PRO A 290 14.08 12.77 -9.97
C PRO A 290 15.37 12.02 -10.36
N ILE A 291 15.23 10.99 -11.20
CA ILE A 291 16.32 10.06 -11.57
C ILE A 291 17.53 10.77 -12.17
N LYS A 292 17.33 11.82 -12.99
CA LYS A 292 18.43 12.62 -13.55
C LYS A 292 19.32 13.19 -12.45
N GLU A 293 18.73 13.82 -11.44
CA GLU A 293 19.49 14.45 -10.36
C GLU A 293 20.17 13.40 -9.47
N MET A 294 19.50 12.26 -9.22
CA MET A 294 20.11 11.14 -8.50
C MET A 294 21.36 10.59 -9.20
N ILE A 295 21.31 10.42 -10.53
CA ILE A 295 22.46 10.00 -11.36
C ILE A 295 23.58 11.04 -11.28
N GLU A 296 23.27 12.32 -11.51
CA GLU A 296 24.26 13.41 -11.50
C GLU A 296 24.97 13.55 -10.14
N ARG A 297 24.30 13.17 -9.05
CA ARG A 297 24.85 13.18 -7.70
C ARG A 297 25.54 11.87 -7.31
N GLY A 298 25.42 10.80 -8.10
CA GLY A 298 26.02 9.50 -7.80
C GLY A 298 25.30 8.71 -6.72
N VAL A 299 23.97 8.85 -6.61
CA VAL A 299 23.13 7.93 -5.82
C VAL A 299 23.17 6.56 -6.47
N LYS A 300 23.25 5.50 -5.66
CA LYS A 300 23.15 4.12 -6.16
C LYS A 300 21.71 3.85 -6.59
N LEU A 301 21.52 3.48 -7.85
CA LEU A 301 20.20 3.31 -8.44
C LEU A 301 20.00 1.87 -8.92
N SER A 302 18.78 1.40 -8.73
CA SER A 302 18.27 0.11 -9.17
C SER A 302 16.82 0.26 -9.61
N ILE A 303 16.24 -0.80 -10.17
CA ILE A 303 14.85 -0.83 -10.63
C ILE A 303 14.11 -1.93 -9.86
N GLY A 304 12.89 -1.65 -9.44
CA GLY A 304 11.98 -2.63 -8.86
C GLY A 304 10.62 -2.61 -9.55
N THR A 305 9.87 -3.70 -9.44
CA THR A 305 8.50 -3.78 -9.98
C THR A 305 7.45 -3.36 -8.97
N ASP A 306 7.79 -3.34 -7.68
CA ASP A 306 6.81 -3.35 -6.57
C ASP A 306 5.94 -4.63 -6.62
N GLY A 307 4.85 -4.68 -5.87
CA GLY A 307 3.87 -5.77 -5.88
C GLY A 307 2.98 -5.77 -7.13
N ALA A 308 2.58 -6.96 -7.59
CA ALA A 308 1.73 -7.12 -8.77
C ALA A 308 0.28 -6.60 -8.60
N ALA A 309 -0.07 -6.04 -7.45
CA ALA A 309 -1.34 -5.35 -7.22
C ALA A 309 -1.27 -3.84 -7.56
N SER A 310 -0.06 -3.28 -7.69
CA SER A 310 0.19 -1.88 -8.06
C SER A 310 1.01 -1.73 -9.35
N ASN A 311 1.31 -2.81 -10.08
CA ASN A 311 2.06 -2.79 -11.34
C ASN A 311 1.19 -2.96 -12.62
N ASN A 312 0.78 -4.16 -13.05
CA ASN A 312 0.41 -5.37 -12.30
C ASN A 312 1.12 -6.66 -12.78
N ASP A 313 2.32 -6.56 -13.34
CA ASP A 313 3.20 -7.72 -13.62
C ASP A 313 4.55 -7.60 -12.90
N LEU A 314 5.43 -8.58 -13.12
CA LEU A 314 6.81 -8.58 -12.60
C LEU A 314 7.84 -8.51 -13.76
N ASP A 315 7.52 -7.81 -14.85
CA ASP A 315 8.35 -7.72 -16.05
C ASP A 315 9.41 -6.61 -15.96
N MET A 316 10.65 -7.02 -15.68
CA MET A 316 11.80 -6.11 -15.62
C MET A 316 12.16 -5.47 -16.98
N PHE A 317 11.75 -6.02 -18.13
CA PHE A 317 11.92 -5.37 -19.43
C PHE A 317 11.03 -4.13 -19.56
N GLU A 318 9.78 -4.23 -19.10
CA GLU A 318 8.86 -3.09 -19.08
C GLU A 318 9.35 -2.02 -18.10
N GLU A 319 9.76 -2.41 -16.89
CA GLU A 319 10.27 -1.45 -15.89
C GLU A 319 11.53 -0.71 -16.36
N MET A 320 12.52 -1.42 -16.93
CA MET A 320 13.74 -0.76 -17.40
C MET A 320 13.50 0.16 -18.60
N ARG A 321 12.58 -0.23 -19.51
CA ARG A 321 12.17 0.60 -20.64
C ARG A 321 11.47 1.85 -20.14
N LEU A 322 10.52 1.70 -19.21
CA LEU A 322 9.77 2.80 -18.65
C LEU A 322 10.67 3.74 -17.87
N ALA A 323 11.57 3.25 -17.01
CA ALA A 323 12.57 4.05 -16.30
C ALA A 323 13.37 4.94 -17.27
N ALA A 324 13.89 4.34 -18.36
CA ALA A 324 14.68 5.05 -19.36
C ALA A 324 13.89 6.13 -20.12
N LEU A 325 12.64 5.85 -20.50
CA LEU A 325 11.80 6.80 -21.24
C LEU A 325 11.24 7.90 -20.33
N LEU A 326 10.82 7.54 -19.11
CA LEU A 326 10.26 8.46 -18.14
C LEU A 326 11.27 9.52 -17.72
N ALA A 327 12.53 9.13 -17.46
CA ALA A 327 13.60 10.07 -17.13
C ALA A 327 13.84 11.11 -18.24
N LYS A 328 13.75 10.70 -19.52
CA LYS A 328 13.86 11.62 -20.68
C LYS A 328 12.65 12.52 -20.79
N GLY A 329 11.45 11.97 -20.71
CA GLY A 329 10.20 12.71 -20.83
C GLY A 329 10.01 13.73 -19.72
N ALA A 330 10.32 13.36 -18.47
CA ALA A 330 10.19 14.23 -17.30
C ALA A 330 11.15 15.42 -17.33
N THR A 331 12.30 15.28 -18.01
CA THR A 331 13.35 16.32 -18.06
C THR A 331 13.44 17.04 -19.40
N ASN A 332 12.67 16.61 -20.40
CA ASN A 332 12.80 17.04 -21.80
C ASN A 332 14.23 16.91 -22.34
N ASP A 333 14.98 15.91 -21.87
CA ASP A 333 16.38 15.70 -22.19
C ASP A 333 16.58 14.26 -22.71
N PRO A 334 16.77 14.06 -24.03
CA PRO A 334 16.78 12.74 -24.64
C PRO A 334 18.03 11.91 -24.31
N VAL A 335 19.07 12.51 -23.71
CA VAL A 335 20.31 11.79 -23.38
C VAL A 335 20.34 11.26 -21.95
N VAL A 336 19.35 11.60 -21.12
CA VAL A 336 19.25 11.10 -19.73
C VAL A 336 18.96 9.60 -19.73
N LEU A 337 19.64 8.87 -18.85
CA LEU A 337 19.48 7.43 -18.63
C LEU A 337 19.49 6.65 -19.97
N PRO A 338 20.62 6.60 -20.69
CA PRO A 338 20.73 5.82 -21.93
C PRO A 338 20.48 4.32 -21.64
N ALA A 339 20.12 3.55 -22.68
CA ALA A 339 19.77 2.13 -22.54
C ALA A 339 20.81 1.30 -21.77
N ARG A 340 22.10 1.57 -22.01
CA ARG A 340 23.18 0.91 -21.28
C ARG A 340 23.10 1.11 -19.77
N ASP A 341 22.80 2.32 -19.33
CA ASP A 341 22.74 2.67 -17.91
C ASP A 341 21.44 2.15 -17.27
N ALA A 342 20.32 2.16 -18.02
CA ALA A 342 19.09 1.49 -17.60
C ALA A 342 19.31 -0.02 -17.41
N LEU A 343 20.04 -0.66 -18.32
CA LEU A 343 20.38 -2.08 -18.18
C LEU A 343 21.36 -2.32 -17.01
N LEU A 344 22.28 -1.39 -16.73
CA LEU A 344 23.11 -1.46 -15.53
C LEU A 344 22.26 -1.39 -14.25
N MET A 345 21.26 -0.50 -14.19
CA MET A 345 20.30 -0.43 -13.07
C MET A 345 19.57 -1.76 -12.86
N ALA A 346 19.23 -2.47 -13.94
CA ALA A 346 18.58 -3.79 -13.90
C ALA A 346 19.55 -4.98 -13.76
N THR A 347 20.86 -4.77 -13.68
CA THR A 347 21.88 -5.83 -13.54
C THR A 347 22.92 -5.48 -12.49
N ARG A 348 24.11 -5.01 -12.89
CA ARG A 348 25.25 -4.78 -11.99
C ARG A 348 24.93 -3.76 -10.90
N TRP A 349 24.36 -2.62 -11.25
CA TRP A 349 24.02 -1.59 -10.25
C TRP A 349 22.89 -2.05 -9.33
N GLY A 350 21.94 -2.85 -9.83
CA GLY A 350 20.95 -3.54 -9.01
C GLY A 350 21.59 -4.49 -7.98
N ALA A 351 22.49 -5.35 -8.43
CA ALA A 351 23.21 -6.25 -7.53
C ALA A 351 24.09 -5.47 -6.52
N GLU A 352 24.73 -4.38 -6.94
CA GLU A 352 25.50 -3.50 -6.05
C GLU A 352 24.62 -2.77 -5.02
N ALA A 353 23.43 -2.33 -5.43
CA ALA A 353 22.40 -1.75 -4.57
C ALA A 353 21.97 -2.74 -3.48
N LEU A 354 21.76 -4.00 -3.87
CA LEU A 354 21.44 -5.12 -2.98
C LEU A 354 22.68 -5.76 -2.30
N ARG A 355 23.87 -5.17 -2.47
CA ARG A 355 25.14 -5.60 -1.84
C ARG A 355 25.66 -6.97 -2.28
N LEU A 356 25.08 -7.50 -3.34
CA LEU A 356 25.45 -8.75 -4.00
C LEU A 356 26.26 -8.53 -5.28
N GLY A 357 26.68 -7.29 -5.58
CA GLY A 357 27.48 -6.98 -6.77
C GLY A 357 28.88 -7.62 -6.81
N HIS A 358 29.39 -8.10 -5.68
CA HIS A 358 30.60 -8.93 -5.64
C HIS A 358 30.34 -10.39 -6.05
N LEU A 359 29.09 -10.83 -5.96
CA LEU A 359 28.64 -12.20 -6.19
C LEU A 359 28.00 -12.37 -7.58
N THR A 360 27.22 -11.39 -8.03
CA THR A 360 26.38 -11.47 -9.25
C THR A 360 26.22 -10.10 -9.93
N GLY A 361 25.37 -10.00 -10.96
CA GLY A 361 25.04 -8.78 -11.71
C GLY A 361 25.97 -8.45 -12.88
N SER A 362 27.05 -9.20 -13.07
CA SER A 362 27.94 -9.13 -14.23
C SER A 362 28.60 -10.49 -14.51
N LEU A 363 28.93 -10.73 -15.77
CA LEU A 363 29.62 -11.96 -16.21
C LEU A 363 31.12 -11.76 -16.08
N GLU A 364 31.68 -12.20 -14.96
CA GLU A 364 33.09 -12.10 -14.62
C GLU A 364 33.56 -13.40 -13.97
N ALA A 365 34.81 -13.80 -14.22
CA ALA A 365 35.39 -14.96 -13.55
C ALA A 365 35.35 -14.77 -12.02
N GLY A 366 34.90 -15.80 -11.30
CA GLY A 366 34.73 -15.80 -9.85
C GLY A 366 33.34 -15.39 -9.36
N LYS A 367 32.49 -14.80 -10.21
CA LYS A 367 31.07 -14.54 -9.88
C LYS A 367 30.21 -15.77 -10.09
N ARG A 368 29.02 -15.79 -9.48
CA ARG A 368 28.02 -16.84 -9.68
C ARG A 368 27.48 -16.80 -11.10
N ALA A 369 27.18 -17.98 -11.62
CA ALA A 369 26.53 -18.14 -12.91
C ALA A 369 25.03 -17.85 -12.80
N ASP A 370 24.71 -16.56 -12.60
CA ASP A 370 23.37 -15.98 -12.62
C ASP A 370 23.22 -15.22 -13.95
N LEU A 371 22.64 -15.88 -14.95
CA LEU A 371 22.63 -15.37 -16.33
C LEU A 371 21.35 -15.75 -17.08
N ILE A 372 21.12 -15.02 -18.16
CA ILE A 372 20.03 -15.28 -19.11
C ILE A 372 20.56 -15.34 -20.54
N ILE A 373 19.84 -16.07 -21.37
CA ILE A 373 20.04 -16.12 -22.81
C ILE A 373 18.77 -15.62 -23.48
N LEU A 374 18.90 -14.56 -24.28
CA LEU A 374 17.79 -13.95 -25.03
C LEU A 374 17.81 -14.40 -26.49
N ASP A 375 16.63 -14.71 -27.03
CA ASP A 375 16.42 -14.81 -28.46
C ASP A 375 16.52 -13.40 -29.08
N HIS A 376 17.39 -13.27 -30.08
CA HIS A 376 17.59 -12.02 -30.79
C HIS A 376 16.95 -12.04 -32.18
N ALA A 377 16.34 -13.16 -32.59
CA ALA A 377 15.71 -13.33 -33.89
C ALA A 377 14.23 -12.85 -34.05
N PRO A 378 13.43 -12.59 -32.99
CA PRO A 378 12.05 -12.16 -33.16
C PRO A 378 11.90 -10.89 -34.01
N VAL A 379 10.79 -10.80 -34.76
CA VAL A 379 10.55 -9.72 -35.74
C VAL A 379 10.62 -8.32 -35.12
N HIS A 380 10.16 -8.15 -33.87
CA HIS A 380 10.18 -6.86 -33.19
C HIS A 380 11.58 -6.35 -32.86
N ASN A 381 12.60 -7.22 -32.91
CA ASN A 381 13.98 -6.86 -32.56
C ASN A 381 14.91 -6.72 -33.79
N LEU A 382 14.38 -6.89 -35.01
CA LEU A 382 15.10 -6.74 -36.27
C LEU A 382 14.94 -5.33 -36.89
N PRO A 383 15.94 -4.81 -37.65
CA PRO A 383 17.26 -5.38 -37.96
C PRO A 383 18.32 -5.07 -36.89
N HIS A 384 19.49 -5.72 -37.00
CA HIS A 384 20.61 -5.54 -36.06
C HIS A 384 21.68 -4.62 -36.66
N PHE A 385 22.25 -3.76 -35.82
CA PHE A 385 23.30 -2.82 -36.23
C PHE A 385 24.58 -3.04 -35.43
N ASP A 386 25.71 -3.17 -36.13
CA ASP A 386 27.02 -3.41 -35.52
C ASP A 386 27.92 -2.16 -35.44
N ARG A 387 27.53 -1.06 -36.10
CA ARG A 387 28.34 0.17 -36.19
C ARG A 387 28.56 0.82 -34.83
N ASP A 388 27.51 0.89 -34.01
CA ASP A 388 27.56 1.46 -32.66
C ASP A 388 27.53 0.31 -31.65
N GLN A 389 28.47 0.32 -30.71
CA GLN A 389 28.52 -0.68 -29.64
C GLN A 389 27.30 -0.59 -28.72
N ASN A 390 26.62 0.56 -28.67
CA ASN A 390 25.42 0.74 -27.85
C ASN A 390 24.14 0.19 -28.50
N SER A 391 24.17 -0.20 -29.77
CA SER A 391 22.98 -0.68 -30.48
C SER A 391 22.35 -1.90 -29.81
N VAL A 392 23.14 -2.82 -29.28
CA VAL A 392 22.62 -4.02 -28.59
C VAL A 392 21.94 -3.67 -27.26
N TYR A 393 22.45 -2.70 -26.51
CA TYR A 393 21.78 -2.24 -25.28
C TYR A 393 20.44 -1.59 -25.62
N SER A 394 20.40 -0.78 -26.68
CA SER A 394 19.15 -0.20 -27.18
C SER A 394 18.14 -1.27 -27.62
N GLN A 395 18.60 -2.35 -28.25
CA GLN A 395 17.74 -3.48 -28.61
C GLN A 395 17.16 -4.16 -27.38
N VAL A 396 17.99 -4.46 -26.37
CA VAL A 396 17.53 -5.08 -25.12
C VAL A 396 16.52 -4.20 -24.37
N VAL A 397 16.80 -2.90 -24.24
CA VAL A 397 15.97 -2.00 -23.40
C VAL A 397 14.75 -1.43 -24.12
N TYR A 398 14.88 -1.01 -25.38
CA TYR A 398 13.81 -0.30 -26.07
C TYR A 398 12.94 -1.20 -26.96
N ALA A 399 13.43 -2.39 -27.30
CA ALA A 399 12.72 -3.35 -28.17
C ALA A 399 12.60 -4.75 -27.58
N GLY A 400 13.35 -5.10 -26.52
CA GLY A 400 13.29 -6.42 -25.89
C GLY A 400 12.03 -6.62 -25.07
N HIS A 401 11.62 -7.89 -24.97
CA HIS A 401 10.46 -8.33 -24.18
C HIS A 401 10.84 -9.52 -23.28
N ALA A 402 10.13 -9.72 -22.17
CA ALA A 402 10.26 -10.94 -21.36
C ALA A 402 10.04 -12.23 -22.16
N SER A 403 9.25 -12.18 -23.24
CA SER A 403 9.05 -13.32 -24.14
C SER A 403 10.32 -13.74 -24.89
N ASP A 404 11.32 -12.87 -24.97
CA ASP A 404 12.57 -13.13 -25.68
C ASP A 404 13.54 -13.96 -24.83
N VAL A 405 13.31 -14.06 -23.51
CA VAL A 405 14.15 -14.90 -22.62
C VAL A 405 13.94 -16.38 -22.97
N LEU A 406 15.01 -17.07 -23.35
CA LEU A 406 14.98 -18.50 -23.68
C LEU A 406 15.43 -19.39 -22.52
N HIS A 407 16.54 -19.01 -21.88
CA HIS A 407 17.14 -19.78 -20.81
C HIS A 407 17.48 -18.87 -19.63
N VAL A 408 17.28 -19.39 -18.41
CA VAL A 408 17.64 -18.72 -17.16
C VAL A 408 18.44 -19.68 -16.30
N MET A 409 19.58 -19.21 -15.82
CA MET A 409 20.45 -19.92 -14.91
C MET A 409 20.67 -19.08 -13.65
N VAL A 410 20.60 -19.72 -12.49
CA VAL A 410 20.98 -19.14 -11.20
C VAL A 410 21.91 -20.10 -10.49
N ASN A 411 23.02 -19.58 -9.98
CA ASN A 411 24.01 -20.33 -9.24
C ASN A 411 24.46 -21.61 -9.98
N GLY A 412 24.65 -21.51 -11.31
CA GLY A 412 25.08 -22.62 -12.18
C GLY A 412 24.00 -23.64 -12.56
N ARG A 413 22.78 -23.50 -12.01
CA ARG A 413 21.63 -24.39 -12.24
C ARG A 413 20.65 -23.76 -13.22
N TRP A 414 20.27 -24.50 -14.26
CA TRP A 414 19.18 -24.10 -15.15
C TRP A 414 17.85 -24.09 -14.40
N LEU A 415 17.17 -22.95 -14.38
CA LEU A 415 15.80 -22.81 -13.86
C LEU A 415 14.77 -22.85 -14.99
N MET A 416 15.16 -22.38 -16.18
CA MET A 416 14.36 -22.42 -17.40
C MET A 416 15.23 -22.76 -18.59
N ARG A 417 14.73 -23.62 -19.49
CA ARG A 417 15.34 -23.86 -20.81
C ARG A 417 14.29 -23.88 -21.90
N ASP A 418 14.56 -23.24 -23.02
CA ASP A 418 13.64 -23.17 -24.16
C ASP A 418 12.22 -22.76 -23.72
N ARG A 419 12.17 -21.78 -22.80
CA ARG A 419 10.95 -21.27 -22.14
C ARG A 419 10.16 -22.28 -21.31
N GLN A 420 10.72 -23.45 -21.00
CA GLN A 420 10.17 -24.45 -20.08
C GLN A 420 10.80 -24.30 -18.69
N LEU A 421 9.97 -24.06 -17.67
CA LEU A 421 10.41 -24.04 -16.27
C LEU A 421 10.81 -25.45 -15.83
N LEU A 422 11.89 -25.55 -15.05
CA LEU A 422 12.49 -26.82 -14.61
C LEU A 422 12.31 -27.09 -13.10
N THR A 423 11.89 -26.08 -12.34
CA THR A 423 11.84 -26.14 -10.87
C THR A 423 10.45 -25.94 -10.29
N LEU A 424 9.45 -25.53 -11.09
CA LEU A 424 8.11 -25.18 -10.64
C LEU A 424 7.04 -25.91 -11.46
N ASP A 425 5.95 -26.32 -10.80
CA ASP A 425 4.77 -26.90 -11.45
C ASP A 425 3.74 -25.80 -11.74
N GLU A 426 3.83 -25.22 -12.94
CA GLU A 426 2.92 -24.16 -13.40
C GLU A 426 1.45 -24.62 -13.42
N GLY A 427 1.20 -25.92 -13.63
CA GLY A 427 -0.16 -26.48 -13.65
C GLY A 427 -0.79 -26.44 -12.26
N ARG A 428 -0.06 -26.92 -11.25
CA ARG A 428 -0.47 -26.86 -9.84
C ARG A 428 -0.69 -25.42 -9.38
N ILE A 429 0.29 -24.54 -9.61
CA ILE A 429 0.25 -23.14 -9.18
C ILE A 429 -0.99 -22.45 -9.74
N ARG A 430 -1.28 -22.61 -11.04
CA ARG A 430 -2.44 -22.01 -11.70
C ARG A 430 -3.77 -22.44 -11.07
N VAL A 431 -3.93 -23.74 -10.79
CA VAL A 431 -5.17 -24.27 -10.20
C VAL A 431 -5.38 -23.72 -8.79
N GLN A 432 -4.32 -23.68 -7.98
CA GLN A 432 -4.40 -23.19 -6.61
C GLN A 432 -4.63 -21.67 -6.55
N ALA A 433 -3.94 -20.89 -7.39
CA ALA A 433 -4.11 -19.44 -7.47
C ALA A 433 -5.56 -19.08 -7.88
N ALA A 434 -6.13 -19.79 -8.86
CA ALA A 434 -7.54 -19.63 -9.22
C ALA A 434 -8.51 -20.00 -8.08
N GLY A 435 -8.08 -20.86 -7.15
CA GLY A 435 -8.82 -21.16 -5.93
C GLY A 435 -8.91 -19.95 -5.00
N TYR A 436 -7.77 -19.32 -4.70
CA TYR A 436 -7.72 -18.10 -3.90
C TYR A 436 -8.51 -16.96 -4.52
N ALA A 437 -8.39 -16.74 -5.84
CA ALA A 437 -9.15 -15.71 -6.54
C ALA A 437 -10.67 -15.84 -6.31
N ARG A 438 -11.23 -17.06 -6.43
CA ARG A 438 -12.65 -17.30 -6.15
C ARG A 438 -13.04 -17.00 -4.71
N GLN A 439 -12.21 -17.39 -3.75
CA GLN A 439 -12.49 -17.13 -2.33
C GLN A 439 -12.44 -15.64 -2.01
N MET A 440 -11.51 -14.90 -2.60
CA MET A 440 -11.40 -13.45 -2.46
C MET A 440 -12.56 -12.73 -3.12
N ASP A 441 -13.00 -13.17 -4.31
CA ASP A 441 -14.19 -12.64 -4.98
C ASP A 441 -15.44 -12.83 -4.10
N GLU A 442 -15.63 -14.02 -3.51
CA GLU A 442 -16.74 -14.28 -2.60
C GLU A 442 -16.69 -13.39 -1.35
N PHE A 443 -15.50 -13.20 -0.77
CA PHE A 443 -15.28 -12.32 0.37
C PHE A 443 -15.59 -10.85 0.03
N LEU A 444 -15.06 -10.35 -1.08
CA LEU A 444 -15.26 -8.97 -1.52
C LEU A 444 -16.71 -8.72 -1.92
N ALA A 445 -17.36 -9.63 -2.63
CA ALA A 445 -18.78 -9.50 -2.99
C ALA A 445 -19.68 -9.46 -1.74
N ALA A 446 -19.41 -10.31 -0.74
CA ALA A 446 -20.14 -10.29 0.53
C ALA A 446 -19.88 -9.00 1.34
N ARG A 447 -18.70 -8.39 1.17
CA ARG A 447 -18.32 -7.15 1.82
C ARG A 447 -18.91 -5.92 1.14
N GLU A 448 -18.86 -5.85 -0.19
CA GLU A 448 -19.37 -4.72 -0.97
C GLU A 448 -20.88 -4.63 -0.96
N GLY A 449 -21.57 -5.78 -0.96
CA GLY A 449 -23.02 -5.85 -0.85
C GLY A 449 -23.59 -5.44 0.52
N ASN A 450 -22.74 -5.15 1.52
CA ASN A 450 -23.18 -4.80 2.87
C ASN A 450 -22.38 -3.65 3.49
N VAL A 451 -23.01 -2.49 3.60
CA VAL A 451 -22.46 -1.27 4.21
C VAL A 451 -21.97 -1.48 5.65
N LEU A 452 -22.62 -2.35 6.42
CA LEU A 452 -22.18 -2.74 7.76
C LEU A 452 -20.81 -3.44 7.72
N ASN A 453 -20.59 -4.34 6.76
CA ASN A 453 -19.32 -5.04 6.57
C ASN A 453 -18.21 -4.07 6.14
N LYS A 454 -18.53 -3.11 5.25
CA LYS A 454 -17.61 -2.02 4.88
C LYS A 454 -17.16 -1.20 6.10
N LEU A 455 -18.05 -0.95 7.07
CA LEU A 455 -17.73 -0.21 8.30
C LEU A 455 -16.93 -1.02 9.32
N ILE A 456 -17.25 -2.31 9.49
CA ILE A 456 -16.50 -3.20 10.38
C ILE A 456 -15.02 -3.27 9.96
N ALA A 457 -14.76 -3.30 8.65
CA ALA A 457 -13.40 -3.41 8.11
C ALA A 457 -12.51 -2.19 8.40
N ILE A 458 -13.08 -0.99 8.46
CA ILE A 458 -12.31 0.27 8.57
C ILE A 458 -12.20 0.84 9.99
N GLY A 459 -12.95 0.31 10.96
CA GLY A 459 -12.86 0.82 12.33
C GLY A 459 -13.85 0.17 13.26
N GLY A 460 -13.31 -0.64 14.19
CA GLY A 460 -14.00 -1.39 15.26
C GLY A 460 -15.39 -0.88 15.58
N LEU A 461 -16.38 -1.50 14.94
CA LEU A 461 -17.77 -1.12 15.03
C LEU A 461 -18.26 -1.40 16.46
N GLN A 462 -18.70 -0.36 17.17
CA GLN A 462 -19.35 -0.54 18.46
C GLN A 462 -20.87 -0.38 18.29
N GLN A 463 -21.60 -1.40 18.73
CA GLN A 463 -23.04 -1.28 18.91
C GLN A 463 -23.28 -0.43 20.17
N GLU A 464 -23.80 0.78 19.99
CA GLU A 464 -24.35 1.56 21.10
C GLU A 464 -25.84 1.24 21.31
N GLU A 465 -26.35 1.74 22.43
CA GLU A 465 -27.65 1.50 23.05
C GLU A 465 -28.84 1.37 22.07
N SER A 466 -29.72 0.40 22.32
CA SER A 466 -30.76 -0.01 21.36
C SER A 466 -31.93 0.96 21.18
N PHE A 467 -32.10 1.98 22.04
CA PHE A 467 -33.22 2.94 21.96
C PHE A 467 -32.77 4.41 22.04
N GLU A 468 -33.08 5.18 21.00
CA GLU A 468 -32.91 6.63 20.94
C GLU A 468 -34.30 7.29 20.87
N ILE A 469 -34.59 8.22 21.79
CA ILE A 469 -35.85 8.95 21.85
C ILE A 469 -35.56 10.40 21.50
N GLN A 470 -36.21 10.93 20.47
CA GLN A 470 -36.01 12.30 20.04
C GLN A 470 -37.31 12.91 19.54
N VAL A 471 -37.55 14.18 19.86
CA VAL A 471 -38.68 14.95 19.29
C VAL A 471 -38.15 16.27 18.78
N LYS A 472 -38.49 16.61 17.53
CA LYS A 472 -38.17 17.89 16.90
C LYS A 472 -39.41 18.75 16.81
N VAL A 473 -39.25 20.05 16.97
CA VAL A 473 -40.31 21.05 16.86
C VAL A 473 -39.78 22.18 16.01
N GLN A 474 -40.59 22.64 15.05
CA GLN A 474 -40.35 23.89 14.34
C GLN A 474 -41.22 24.98 15.00
N PRO A 475 -40.64 25.86 15.83
CA PRO A 475 -41.44 26.83 16.58
C PRO A 475 -41.95 27.97 15.70
N ASP A 476 -43.25 28.28 15.82
CA ASP A 476 -43.88 29.45 15.18
C ASP A 476 -43.61 30.78 15.94
N THR A 477 -42.90 30.71 17.07
CA THR A 477 -42.68 31.80 18.05
C THR A 477 -41.18 31.98 18.33
N ASP A 478 -40.81 33.10 18.99
CA ASP A 478 -39.42 33.41 19.34
C ASP A 478 -38.74 32.28 20.14
N GLN A 479 -37.73 31.66 19.52
CA GLN A 479 -36.96 30.56 20.09
C GLN A 479 -36.25 30.93 21.38
N GLN A 480 -35.77 32.17 21.48
CA GLN A 480 -35.10 32.62 22.70
C GLN A 480 -36.08 32.60 23.87
N ALA A 481 -37.32 33.03 23.67
CA ALA A 481 -38.34 32.99 24.71
C ALA A 481 -38.68 31.56 25.16
N LEU A 482 -38.75 30.60 24.22
CA LEU A 482 -39.01 29.19 24.53
C LEU A 482 -37.87 28.57 25.36
N ILE A 483 -36.63 28.79 24.94
CA ILE A 483 -35.46 28.26 25.63
C ILE A 483 -35.30 28.91 27.00
N GLN A 484 -35.52 30.21 27.12
CA GLN A 484 -35.49 30.90 28.41
C GLN A 484 -36.53 30.33 29.39
N ARG A 485 -37.74 29.97 28.92
CA ARG A 485 -38.75 29.29 29.76
C ARG A 485 -38.25 27.94 30.26
N LEU A 486 -37.63 27.14 29.39
CA LEU A 486 -37.09 25.83 29.76
C LEU A 486 -35.95 25.95 30.76
N LEU A 487 -34.98 26.82 30.50
CA LEU A 487 -33.78 27.00 31.33
C LEU A 487 -34.08 27.59 32.71
N HIS A 488 -35.21 28.31 32.87
CA HIS A 488 -35.65 28.88 34.15
C HIS A 488 -36.76 28.08 34.84
N HIS A 489 -37.19 26.96 34.26
CA HIS A 489 -38.25 26.15 34.84
C HIS A 489 -37.77 25.46 36.13
N PRO A 490 -38.52 25.50 37.25
CA PRO A 490 -38.06 24.98 38.54
C PRO A 490 -37.77 23.46 38.56
N ALA A 491 -38.31 22.71 37.59
CA ALA A 491 -38.06 21.28 37.43
C ALA A 491 -36.90 20.93 36.48
N VAL A 492 -36.20 21.95 35.96
CA VAL A 492 -35.07 21.81 35.02
C VAL A 492 -33.78 22.23 35.72
N GLU A 493 -32.81 21.33 35.75
CA GLU A 493 -31.44 21.60 36.19
C GLU A 493 -30.49 21.54 34.99
N ILE A 494 -29.69 22.59 34.80
CA ILE A 494 -28.71 22.67 33.70
C ILE A 494 -27.40 22.05 34.18
N VAL A 495 -26.98 20.97 33.53
CA VAL A 495 -25.71 20.31 33.82
C VAL A 495 -24.56 21.01 33.09
N LYS A 496 -24.76 21.33 31.80
CA LYS A 496 -23.81 22.10 30.98
C LYS A 496 -24.44 22.59 29.68
N SER A 497 -23.82 23.60 29.07
CA SER A 497 -24.14 24.11 27.72
C SER A 497 -22.94 24.00 26.79
N LEU A 498 -23.20 23.77 25.50
CA LEU A 498 -22.21 23.60 24.45
C LEU A 498 -22.72 24.27 23.16
N HIS A 499 -21.83 24.84 22.36
CA HIS A 499 -22.13 25.37 21.03
C HIS A 499 -21.33 24.60 19.99
N TYR A 500 -21.99 24.13 18.94
CA TYR A 500 -21.37 23.41 17.84
C TYR A 500 -21.73 24.02 16.48
N ARG A 501 -20.77 24.07 15.56
CA ARG A 501 -21.08 24.01 14.13
C ARG A 501 -20.94 22.56 13.68
N GLN A 502 -22.03 21.99 13.20
CA GLN A 502 -22.08 20.58 12.81
C GLN A 502 -22.21 20.46 11.29
N TYR A 503 -21.36 19.62 10.71
CA TYR A 503 -21.35 19.30 9.29
C TYR A 503 -21.67 17.81 9.12
N ASP A 504 -22.90 17.49 8.69
CA ASP A 504 -23.33 16.12 8.42
C ASP A 504 -23.27 15.85 6.90
N THR A 505 -22.52 14.85 6.47
CA THR A 505 -22.59 14.28 5.11
C THR A 505 -23.22 12.88 5.17
N TYR A 506 -24.36 12.71 4.51
CA TYR A 506 -25.10 11.46 4.43
C TYR A 506 -24.78 10.74 3.12
N PHE A 507 -24.32 9.50 3.24
CA PHE A 507 -24.14 8.54 2.16
C PHE A 507 -25.39 7.67 2.06
N LEU A 508 -26.10 7.80 0.95
CA LEU A 508 -27.35 7.08 0.65
C LEU A 508 -27.08 6.05 -0.44
N PHE A 509 -27.53 4.83 -0.23
CA PHE A 509 -27.34 3.69 -1.13
C PHE A 509 -28.64 3.40 -1.91
N GLU A 510 -28.52 2.77 -3.08
CA GLU A 510 -29.66 2.51 -3.98
C GLU A 510 -30.71 1.61 -3.32
N ASP A 511 -30.27 0.56 -2.63
CA ASP A 511 -31.15 -0.27 -1.81
C ASP A 511 -31.32 0.34 -0.41
N THR A 512 -32.52 0.85 -0.15
CA THR A 512 -32.90 1.43 1.15
C THR A 512 -32.79 0.44 2.32
N GLN A 513 -32.80 -0.87 2.08
CA GLN A 513 -32.56 -1.90 3.10
C GLN A 513 -31.11 -1.87 3.61
N GLN A 514 -30.16 -1.39 2.81
CA GLN A 514 -28.76 -1.23 3.22
C GLN A 514 -28.56 -0.09 4.24
N GLY A 515 -29.60 0.68 4.56
CA GLY A 515 -29.51 1.78 5.53
C GLY A 515 -28.80 3.01 4.96
N ARG A 516 -28.20 3.80 5.85
CA ARG A 516 -27.43 5.01 5.49
C ARG A 516 -26.23 5.19 6.40
N VAL A 517 -25.15 5.76 5.87
CA VAL A 517 -23.99 6.20 6.67
C VAL A 517 -24.01 7.71 6.76
N ARG A 518 -23.72 8.25 7.94
CA ARG A 518 -23.50 9.68 8.15
C ARG A 518 -22.08 9.90 8.66
N TYR A 519 -21.27 10.63 7.89
CA TYR A 519 -20.08 11.28 8.41
C TYR A 519 -20.50 12.58 9.08
N ARG A 520 -20.05 12.81 10.32
CA ARG A 520 -20.31 14.02 11.08
C ARG A 520 -19.00 14.63 11.53
N GLU A 521 -18.88 15.94 11.36
CA GLU A 521 -17.85 16.78 11.97
C GLU A 521 -18.52 17.80 12.90
N ASP A 522 -18.12 17.80 14.17
CA ASP A 522 -18.62 18.69 15.21
C ASP A 522 -17.50 19.65 15.65
N ASP A 523 -17.61 20.92 15.25
CA ASP A 523 -16.73 22.00 15.71
C ASP A 523 -17.29 22.58 16.99
N ALA A 524 -16.66 22.32 18.14
CA ALA A 524 -17.00 22.98 19.39
C ALA A 524 -16.60 24.46 19.32
N ILE A 525 -17.55 25.37 19.54
CA ILE A 525 -17.34 26.82 19.38
C ILE A 525 -17.16 27.47 20.76
N ASP A 526 -16.15 28.34 20.89
CA ASP A 526 -15.94 29.18 22.07
C ASP A 526 -16.87 30.41 22.10
N GLU A 527 -16.84 31.14 23.21
CA GLU A 527 -17.60 32.39 23.37
C GLU A 527 -17.20 33.48 22.35
N GLY A 528 -16.02 33.36 21.72
CA GLY A 528 -15.53 34.24 20.67
C GLY A 528 -15.91 33.81 19.25
N GLY A 529 -16.66 32.71 19.09
CA GLY A 529 -17.10 32.20 17.80
C GLY A 529 -16.06 31.38 17.03
N LYS A 530 -14.96 30.95 17.68
CA LYS A 530 -13.88 30.16 17.08
C LYS A 530 -13.98 28.66 17.44
N PRO A 531 -13.59 27.75 16.52
CA PRO A 531 -13.50 26.32 16.83
C PRO A 531 -12.40 26.04 17.87
N MET A 532 -12.75 25.37 18.96
CA MET A 532 -11.82 24.91 20.00
C MET A 532 -11.37 23.45 19.82
N ALA A 533 -12.27 22.60 19.33
CA ALA A 533 -12.04 21.18 19.16
C ALA A 533 -12.95 20.65 18.05
N VAL A 534 -12.40 19.79 17.20
CA VAL A 534 -13.13 19.12 16.12
C VAL A 534 -13.32 17.67 16.49
N ARG A 535 -14.53 17.16 16.35
CA ARG A 535 -14.84 15.74 16.55
C ARG A 535 -15.51 15.15 15.32
N THR A 536 -14.89 14.12 14.75
CA THR A 536 -15.42 13.40 13.60
C THR A 536 -15.99 12.03 14.02
N ARG A 537 -17.07 11.59 13.36
CA ARG A 537 -17.71 10.29 13.65
C ARG A 537 -18.49 9.75 12.46
N LEU A 538 -18.45 8.43 12.24
CA LEU A 538 -19.38 7.71 11.37
C LEU A 538 -20.58 7.19 12.16
N THR A 539 -21.78 7.33 11.61
CA THR A 539 -23.00 6.72 12.15
C THR A 539 -23.72 5.95 11.06
N TYR A 540 -23.83 4.65 11.22
CA TYR A 540 -24.63 3.80 10.36
C TYR A 540 -26.00 3.56 10.96
N THR A 541 -27.04 3.64 10.15
CA THR A 541 -28.43 3.51 10.59
C THR A 541 -29.17 2.52 9.69
N ILE A 542 -29.67 1.43 10.28
CA ILE A 542 -30.49 0.41 9.60
C ILE A 542 -31.98 0.79 9.73
N HIS A 543 -32.79 0.47 8.73
CA HIS A 543 -34.23 0.78 8.69
C HIS A 543 -35.13 -0.15 9.52
N ASP A 544 -34.62 -1.26 10.07
CA ASP A 544 -35.45 -2.47 10.26
C ASP A 544 -36.32 -2.61 11.54
N LYS A 545 -36.42 -1.63 12.46
CA LYS A 545 -37.34 -1.76 13.63
C LYS A 545 -37.90 -0.44 14.17
N GLU A 546 -38.78 0.22 13.44
CA GLU A 546 -39.51 1.39 13.97
C GLU A 546 -40.68 0.94 14.90
N ARG A 547 -40.74 1.48 16.12
CA ARG A 547 -41.89 1.37 17.04
C ARG A 547 -42.35 2.78 17.40
N GLU A 548 -43.60 3.11 17.07
CA GLU A 548 -44.21 4.40 17.42
C GLU A 548 -44.80 4.36 18.84
N PHE A 549 -44.64 5.45 19.59
CA PHE A 549 -45.32 5.68 20.87
C PHE A 549 -46.25 6.89 20.73
N ASP A 550 -47.45 6.81 21.29
CA ASP A 550 -48.54 7.78 21.07
C ASP A 550 -48.19 9.23 21.47
N GLU A 551 -47.21 9.43 22.37
CA GLU A 551 -46.89 10.75 22.93
C GLU A 551 -45.50 11.30 22.58
N ALA A 552 -44.55 10.43 22.20
CA ALA A 552 -43.24 10.85 21.70
C ALA A 552 -42.87 10.02 20.47
N VAL A 553 -42.53 10.70 19.40
CA VAL A 553 -42.13 10.09 18.13
C VAL A 553 -40.78 9.39 18.33
N MET A 554 -40.78 8.13 18.78
CA MET A 554 -39.57 7.33 18.87
C MET A 554 -39.27 6.68 17.52
N LEU A 555 -38.02 6.79 17.10
CA LEU A 555 -37.40 5.94 16.09
C LEU A 555 -36.42 5.02 16.84
N SER A 556 -36.86 3.83 17.23
CA SER A 556 -35.90 2.78 17.59
C SER A 556 -35.19 2.38 16.29
N ARG A 557 -33.86 2.56 16.22
CA ARG A 557 -33.06 2.05 15.10
C ARG A 557 -31.78 1.48 15.65
N SER A 558 -31.33 0.36 15.10
CA SER A 558 -29.97 -0.12 15.31
C SER A 558 -29.02 0.90 14.68
N GLN A 559 -28.36 1.68 15.53
CA GLN A 559 -27.29 2.58 15.13
C GLN A 559 -25.96 1.95 15.49
N PHE A 560 -25.02 2.02 14.56
CA PHE A 560 -23.64 1.61 14.78
C PHE A 560 -22.75 2.82 14.60
N ILE A 561 -21.78 2.95 15.49
CA ILE A 561 -20.86 4.08 15.49
C ILE A 561 -19.46 3.55 15.26
N ALA A 562 -18.73 4.25 14.40
CA ALA A 562 -17.30 4.06 14.22
C ALA A 562 -16.60 5.43 14.30
N PRO A 563 -15.33 5.47 14.74
CA PRO A 563 -14.48 6.64 14.55
C PRO A 563 -14.47 7.05 13.07
N ALA A 564 -14.40 8.35 12.78
CA ALA A 564 -14.13 8.84 11.44
C ALA A 564 -12.70 9.39 11.41
N ASP A 565 -11.72 8.49 11.40
CA ASP A 565 -10.28 8.77 11.50
C ASP A 565 -9.61 9.04 10.14
N ARG A 566 -10.41 9.19 9.08
CA ARG A 566 -9.98 9.48 7.71
C ARG A 566 -10.69 10.75 7.21
N PRO A 567 -10.12 11.48 6.24
CA PRO A 567 -10.78 12.65 5.68
C PRO A 567 -12.09 12.29 4.95
N LEU A 568 -13.06 13.20 4.90
CA LEU A 568 -14.36 12.98 4.22
C LEU A 568 -14.22 12.43 2.79
N ARG A 569 -13.22 12.89 2.02
CA ARG A 569 -12.94 12.40 0.66
C ARG A 569 -12.74 10.88 0.60
N PHE A 570 -12.07 10.28 1.61
CA PHE A 570 -11.81 8.85 1.66
C PHE A 570 -13.13 8.09 1.73
N TYR A 571 -14.05 8.55 2.59
CA TYR A 571 -15.35 7.91 2.76
C TYR A 571 -16.24 8.03 1.52
N ARG A 572 -16.15 9.14 0.77
CA ARG A 572 -16.84 9.30 -0.52
C ARG A 572 -16.42 8.20 -1.50
N GLU A 573 -15.10 8.04 -1.67
CA GLU A 573 -14.52 7.06 -2.60
C GLU A 573 -14.74 5.62 -2.13
N TYR A 574 -14.67 5.36 -0.82
CA TYR A 574 -14.80 4.02 -0.25
C TYR A 574 -16.25 3.51 -0.21
N PHE A 575 -17.21 4.35 0.19
CA PHE A 575 -18.61 3.92 0.25
C PHE A 575 -19.25 3.87 -1.13
N GLN A 576 -18.82 4.71 -2.08
CA GLN A 576 -19.42 4.81 -3.41
C GLN A 576 -20.95 4.94 -3.35
N ALA A 577 -21.41 5.91 -2.55
CA ALA A 577 -22.83 6.11 -2.33
C ALA A 577 -23.54 6.49 -3.63
N TYR A 578 -24.78 6.00 -3.81
CA TYR A 578 -25.63 6.37 -4.93
C TYR A 578 -25.95 7.88 -4.93
N ARG A 579 -26.16 8.45 -3.74
CA ARG A 579 -26.42 9.88 -3.54
C ARG A 579 -25.77 10.37 -2.25
N GLU A 580 -25.22 11.57 -2.31
CA GLU A 580 -24.77 12.31 -1.13
C GLU A 580 -25.76 13.44 -0.77
N CYS A 581 -25.87 13.73 0.53
CA CYS A 581 -26.68 14.81 1.07
C CYS A 581 -25.90 15.50 2.19
N GLU A 582 -25.79 16.82 2.16
CA GLU A 582 -25.13 17.61 3.20
C GLU A 582 -26.17 18.35 4.03
N VAL A 583 -26.04 18.26 5.35
CA VAL A 583 -26.82 19.06 6.31
C VAL A 583 -25.89 19.73 7.29
N HIS A 584 -25.76 21.05 7.17
CA HIS A 584 -24.92 21.84 8.07
C HIS A 584 -25.81 22.64 9.00
N LYS A 585 -25.44 22.72 10.28
CA LYS A 585 -26.25 23.43 11.28
C LYS A 585 -25.39 24.07 12.37
N ASP A 586 -25.86 25.21 12.84
CA ASP A 586 -25.36 25.85 14.06
C ASP A 586 -26.25 25.38 15.22
N ARG A 587 -25.65 24.75 16.23
CA ARG A 587 -26.34 24.05 17.32
C ARG A 587 -25.93 24.59 18.68
N LEU A 588 -26.90 25.09 19.43
CA LEU A 588 -26.77 25.28 20.88
C LEU A 588 -27.34 24.05 21.58
N ARG A 589 -26.56 23.42 22.46
CA ARG A 589 -26.94 22.22 23.21
C ARG A 589 -26.87 22.45 24.70
N TRP A 590 -27.94 22.08 25.41
CA TRP A 590 -27.96 21.97 26.86
C TRP A 590 -28.13 20.52 27.30
N HIS A 591 -27.36 20.13 28.31
CA HIS A 591 -27.59 18.91 29.06
C HIS A 591 -28.48 19.29 30.24
N VAL A 592 -29.70 18.76 30.27
CA VAL A 592 -30.73 19.12 31.25
C VAL A 592 -31.14 17.88 32.02
N LEU A 593 -31.16 17.96 33.35
CA LEU A 593 -31.86 17.02 34.20
C LEU A 593 -33.29 17.53 34.39
N TYR A 594 -34.27 16.78 33.89
CA TYR A 594 -35.69 17.05 34.12
C TYR A 594 -36.27 15.90 34.95
N LYS A 595 -36.77 16.22 36.15
CA LYS A 595 -37.22 15.24 37.15
C LYS A 595 -36.19 14.12 37.40
N GLY A 596 -34.91 14.47 37.44
CA GLY A 596 -33.80 13.54 37.68
C GLY A 596 -33.38 12.69 36.47
N VAL A 597 -33.95 12.91 35.28
CA VAL A 597 -33.60 12.19 34.04
C VAL A 597 -32.86 13.13 33.09
N LEU A 598 -31.76 12.65 32.50
CA LEU A 598 -30.93 13.43 31.59
C LEU A 598 -31.52 13.49 30.17
N PHE A 599 -31.61 14.71 29.64
CA PHE A 599 -32.00 15.03 28.28
C PHE A 599 -30.98 15.97 27.63
N TYR A 600 -30.87 15.88 26.32
CA TYR A 600 -30.13 16.80 25.47
C TYR A 600 -31.13 17.69 24.74
N VAL A 601 -31.09 18.98 25.01
CA VAL A 601 -31.94 19.97 24.35
C VAL A 601 -31.08 20.73 23.36
N ASN A 602 -31.42 20.65 22.08
CA ASN A 602 -30.69 21.30 21.00
C ASN A 602 -31.57 22.38 20.37
N VAL A 603 -30.98 23.53 20.08
CA VAL A 603 -31.53 24.56 19.20
C VAL A 603 -30.68 24.57 17.95
N ASP A 604 -31.28 24.20 16.84
CA ASP A 604 -30.60 24.02 15.57
C ASP A 604 -31.06 25.07 14.57
N GLN A 605 -30.11 25.83 14.04
CA GLN A 605 -30.29 26.63 12.84
C GLN A 605 -29.70 25.88 11.65
N ILE A 606 -30.53 25.53 10.67
CA ILE A 606 -30.06 24.85 9.46
C ILE A 606 -29.38 25.87 8.55
N MET A 607 -28.13 25.60 8.21
CA MET A 607 -27.33 26.41 7.28
C MET A 607 -27.35 25.82 5.87
N VAL A 608 -27.33 24.48 5.76
CA VAL A 608 -27.39 23.74 4.50
C VAL A 608 -28.40 22.60 4.66
N PRO A 609 -29.36 22.41 3.73
CA PRO A 609 -29.70 23.33 2.65
C PRO A 609 -30.15 24.69 3.20
N ALA A 610 -29.86 25.78 2.48
CA ALA A 610 -30.17 27.13 2.94
C ALA A 610 -31.69 27.32 3.06
N ALA A 611 -32.18 27.27 4.29
CA ALA A 611 -33.57 27.46 4.60
C ALA A 611 -33.70 28.11 5.98
N ASN A 612 -34.68 29.00 6.18
CA ASN A 612 -34.99 29.59 7.48
C ASN A 612 -35.66 28.57 8.42
N HIS A 613 -35.11 27.36 8.48
CA HIS A 613 -35.59 26.31 9.36
C HIS A 613 -34.79 26.33 10.65
N HIS A 614 -35.53 26.52 11.73
CA HIS A 614 -35.00 26.39 13.07
C HIS A 614 -35.78 25.30 13.79
N TYR A 615 -35.06 24.50 14.56
CA TYR A 615 -35.65 23.39 15.29
C TYR A 615 -35.22 23.40 16.75
N ILE A 616 -36.16 23.05 17.62
CA ILE A 616 -35.87 22.62 18.98
C ILE A 616 -35.96 21.10 18.99
N GLU A 617 -34.85 20.42 19.30
CA GLU A 617 -34.77 18.97 19.40
C GLU A 617 -34.50 18.57 20.85
N ILE A 618 -35.39 17.78 21.45
CA ILE A 618 -35.15 17.16 22.76
C ILE A 618 -34.86 15.67 22.54
N LYS A 619 -33.75 15.20 23.10
CA LYS A 619 -33.23 13.85 22.87
C LYS A 619 -32.78 13.15 24.16
N SER A 620 -32.95 11.83 24.23
CA SER A 620 -32.36 10.96 25.25
C SER A 620 -32.05 9.57 24.68
N ARG A 621 -31.24 8.78 25.39
CA ARG A 621 -30.80 7.43 24.99
C ARG A 621 -30.92 6.45 26.16
N THR A 622 -31.17 5.17 25.86
CA THR A 622 -31.25 4.09 26.86
C THR A 622 -31.14 2.69 26.24
N TRP A 623 -30.75 1.72 27.06
CA TRP A 623 -30.79 0.28 26.72
C TRP A 623 -32.13 -0.39 27.02
N SER A 624 -33.03 0.26 27.76
CA SER A 624 -34.29 -0.33 28.24
C SER A 624 -35.49 0.24 27.48
N ALA A 625 -36.26 -0.64 26.83
CA ALA A 625 -37.50 -0.25 26.13
C ALA A 625 -38.50 0.45 27.08
N ARG A 626 -38.62 -0.04 28.32
CA ARG A 626 -39.50 0.55 29.34
C ARG A 626 -39.02 1.92 29.81
N ASP A 627 -37.71 2.11 29.92
CA ASP A 627 -37.13 3.42 30.24
C ASP A 627 -37.29 4.40 29.06
N ALA A 628 -37.25 3.87 27.82
CA ALA A 628 -37.48 4.66 26.62
C ALA A 628 -38.91 5.20 26.56
N GLU A 629 -39.91 4.38 26.90
CA GLU A 629 -41.32 4.79 27.08
C GLU A 629 -41.46 5.88 28.14
N TYR A 630 -40.81 5.71 29.29
CA TYR A 630 -40.86 6.70 30.37
C TYR A 630 -40.22 8.03 29.95
N LYS A 631 -39.05 8.00 29.31
CA LYS A 631 -38.36 9.18 28.76
C LYS A 631 -39.19 9.87 27.68
N ALA A 632 -39.92 9.11 26.86
CA ALA A 632 -40.85 9.63 25.86
C ALA A 632 -41.96 10.49 26.51
N VAL A 633 -42.61 9.97 27.56
CA VAL A 633 -43.63 10.72 28.31
C VAL A 633 -43.05 12.02 28.89
N LEU A 634 -41.85 11.96 29.48
CA LEU A 634 -41.18 13.15 30.02
C LEU A 634 -40.82 14.19 28.94
N ILE A 635 -40.44 13.76 27.73
CA ILE A 635 -40.24 14.68 26.60
C ILE A 635 -41.55 15.36 26.21
N ALA A 636 -42.65 14.60 26.14
CA ALA A 636 -43.97 15.15 25.84
C ALA A 636 -44.43 16.16 26.91
N GLU A 637 -44.18 15.86 28.19
CA GLU A 637 -44.44 16.75 29.32
C GLU A 637 -43.62 18.04 29.22
N MET A 638 -42.30 17.95 28.99
CA MET A 638 -41.45 19.15 28.80
C MET A 638 -41.94 20.02 27.64
N LEU A 639 -42.31 19.40 26.51
CA LEU A 639 -42.82 20.14 25.36
C LEU A 639 -44.15 20.85 25.67
N ASN A 640 -45.09 20.16 26.34
CA ASN A 640 -46.43 20.68 26.60
C ASN A 640 -46.46 21.67 27.77
N GLU A 641 -45.91 21.28 28.92
CA GLU A 641 -46.07 21.99 30.19
C GLU A 641 -45.01 23.07 30.39
N VAL A 642 -43.79 22.85 29.89
CA VAL A 642 -42.68 23.81 30.05
C VAL A 642 -42.58 24.75 28.85
N LEU A 643 -42.59 24.19 27.64
CA LEU A 643 -42.39 24.97 26.41
C LEU A 643 -43.71 25.47 25.80
N GLY A 644 -44.86 24.90 26.16
CA GLY A 644 -46.16 25.29 25.61
C GLY A 644 -46.37 24.89 24.15
N ILE A 645 -45.63 23.89 23.66
CA ILE A 645 -45.66 23.40 22.28
C ILE A 645 -46.76 22.35 22.16
N LYS A 646 -47.72 22.59 21.26
CA LYS A 646 -48.84 21.65 21.03
C LYS A 646 -48.39 20.44 20.19
N PRO A 647 -49.06 19.27 20.32
CA PRO A 647 -48.73 18.08 19.53
C PRO A 647 -48.65 18.30 18.02
N GLY A 648 -49.50 19.18 17.45
CA GLY A 648 -49.50 19.49 16.01
C GLY A 648 -48.30 20.29 15.49
N GLN A 649 -47.46 20.83 16.37
CA GLN A 649 -46.23 21.57 16.01
C GLN A 649 -44.97 20.67 16.02
N ARG A 650 -45.14 19.40 16.39
CA ARG A 650 -44.05 18.42 16.45
C ARG A 650 -43.81 17.84 15.06
N VAL A 651 -42.55 17.78 14.64
CA VAL A 651 -42.15 17.34 13.30
C VAL A 651 -41.53 15.95 13.37
N ARG A 652 -41.96 15.07 12.47
CA ARG A 652 -41.50 13.67 12.39
C ARG A 652 -40.28 13.45 11.51
N MET A 653 -39.81 14.49 10.82
CA MET A 653 -38.76 14.38 9.83
C MET A 653 -37.36 14.22 10.44
N GLU A 654 -36.53 13.45 9.75
CA GLU A 654 -35.09 13.43 9.96
C GLU A 654 -34.42 14.57 9.19
N TYR A 655 -33.29 15.07 9.70
CA TYR A 655 -32.57 16.15 9.02
C TYR A 655 -32.13 15.78 7.61
N VAL A 656 -31.80 14.51 7.35
CA VAL A 656 -31.49 14.02 6.00
C VAL A 656 -32.65 14.15 5.02
N GLU A 657 -33.90 14.24 5.50
CA GLU A 657 -35.08 14.41 4.63
C GLU A 657 -35.20 15.84 4.11
N LEU A 658 -34.47 16.81 4.69
CA LEU A 658 -34.34 18.15 4.13
C LEU A 658 -33.61 18.15 2.78
N CYS A 659 -32.84 17.11 2.49
CA CYS A 659 -32.13 16.96 1.23
C CYS A 659 -32.99 16.36 0.11
N ARG A 660 -34.28 16.03 0.35
CA ARG A 660 -35.11 15.31 -0.64
C ARG A 660 -35.29 16.09 -1.92
#